data_AF-A0A7I7L087-F1
#
_entry.id   AF-A0A7I7L087-F1
#
_cell.length_a   1.000
_cell.length_b   1.000
_cell.length_c   1.000
_cell.angle_alpha   90.00
_cell.angle_beta   90.00
_cell.angle_gamma   90.00
#
_symmetry.space_group_name_H-M   'P 1'
#
loop_
_entity.id
_entity.type
_entity.pdbx_description
1 polymer ?
#
loop_
_entity_poly.entity_id
_entity_poly.type
_entity_poly.pdbx_seq_one_letter_code
_entity_poly.pdbx_strand_id
1 'polypeptide(L)'
;MIEAVRLLIWDLDDTYWRGTLTEGGITEYVRAHHDIVIKLAQRGIMSSICSKNDEVKVMEILEGQGIADYFIFPSISWGPKATRLASIIEAAQLRPATVMFIDDNHLNRAEAADLIPDLQIEDETFLTRVLSDPRFEGKDDSGLTRLAQYKVLEQRKRDESKADGNNEEFLRGCDVRVYIEYDVEKHIDRAAELINRTNQLNFTKVRLPEDPEKARAELLALLHDPFRQSGLIRVVDKYGDYGFVGIYMVTSAAASGIVDSQNGRLVERLDHFCFSCRTLGMLVEAWVYDYLQRPHINIVGDVLTDITVARPIDWIRLGSAGDADTRTDAAQKIFPEIRVHGGCEANSVAHYLMPYADRTTVTGNFHAGHVFCRVNGSTLLLSACDRSESSLESEADALGIPKNMLVTDYFQSTPAGAAFVFGGQFDRNGSPRYRHIQCGWEICVEPHGLEGVDLVSTDREDILALLARLNCPDAAKSDIAKIALHIHENYESVAFSQERDLRPAMEEIFSRVPLGSKLVLITDHARVRDTNGEVVDAPWSTKYHAAITAIAASHPFVRVVSFKDHIRNEEEINVGGNHYHRTVYLRMAEAIIEELKNTPPKTAELRRTGEAASAVRMLPSPRVAALSNDCTILPASLDDATHGTQHMNETAVNQSALGPAAHQTLAALLEDEGGREMFIEAVYSAFLEKHASTDRAYNIDAIGRLAAAIESHGYASQKMVGVPRFHNRNHLLEFACKNITVDGPSLEFGVWSGNSVNFIASLLPSSKIYGFDSFEGLPEAWFGKADGIGQFSRNGELPQVRENVELVVGWFDRVLGPFLDTHEFEKIALLHIDCDIFSSTQVVFSYLHKKIVPGTVIVFDEYFNYPTWQRHEYAAFQEYVAHRQIKYEYLGLVPGDMQVAVRILSA
;
A
#
# COMPACT_ATOMS: atom_id res chain seq x y z
N MET A 1 6.57 34.43 -10.71
CA MET A 1 5.14 34.82 -10.69
C MET A 1 4.77 35.16 -9.26
N ILE A 2 3.84 36.09 -9.05
CA ILE A 2 3.32 36.39 -7.72
C ILE A 2 2.43 35.22 -7.28
N GLU A 3 2.80 34.48 -6.21
CA GLU A 3 2.00 33.35 -5.71
C GLU A 3 0.76 33.85 -4.95
N ALA A 4 -0.38 33.22 -5.20
CA ALA A 4 -1.63 33.53 -4.51
C ALA A 4 -1.58 33.12 -3.03
N VAL A 5 -2.13 33.96 -2.15
CA VAL A 5 -2.16 33.74 -0.71
C VAL A 5 -3.34 32.82 -0.34
N ARG A 6 -3.08 31.86 0.55
CA ARG A 6 -4.06 30.91 1.11
C ARG A 6 -4.25 31.09 2.61
N LEU A 7 -3.27 31.67 3.29
CA LEU A 7 -3.28 31.94 4.73
C LEU A 7 -2.64 33.30 5.00
N LEU A 8 -3.34 34.14 5.77
CA LEU A 8 -2.82 35.38 6.33
C LEU A 8 -2.60 35.21 7.83
N ILE A 9 -1.37 35.35 8.30
CA ILE A 9 -1.00 35.28 9.72
C ILE A 9 -0.84 36.70 10.25
N TRP A 10 -1.59 37.01 11.30
CA TRP A 10 -1.69 38.34 11.87
C TRP A 10 -0.85 38.44 13.15
N ASP A 11 -0.06 39.50 13.28
CA ASP A 11 0.16 40.08 14.60
C ASP A 11 -1.08 40.86 15.07
N LEU A 12 -1.20 41.03 16.40
CA LEU A 12 -2.34 41.68 17.02
C LEU A 12 -2.04 43.11 17.47
N ASP A 13 -1.10 43.28 18.41
CA ASP A 13 -0.72 44.59 18.95
C ASP A 13 -0.16 45.48 17.84
N ASP A 14 -0.62 46.73 17.79
CA ASP A 14 -0.33 47.76 16.78
C ASP A 14 -0.56 47.38 15.30
N THR A 15 -0.93 46.14 15.02
CA THR A 15 -1.22 45.59 13.69
C THR A 15 -2.73 45.39 13.48
N TYR A 16 -3.34 44.43 14.18
CA TYR A 16 -4.78 44.13 14.07
C TYR A 16 -5.63 45.15 14.84
N TRP A 17 -5.15 45.59 16.01
CA TRP A 17 -5.72 46.69 16.79
C TRP A 17 -4.65 47.74 17.08
N ARG A 18 -5.02 48.88 17.69
CA ARG A 18 -4.06 49.93 18.09
C ARG A 18 -3.76 49.87 19.57
N GLY A 19 -2.48 50.00 19.93
CA GLY A 19 -1.98 49.86 21.29
C GLY A 19 -1.60 48.43 21.63
N THR A 20 -0.88 48.30 22.74
CA THR A 20 -0.33 47.05 23.24
C THR A 20 -1.13 46.55 24.44
N LEU A 21 -1.69 45.33 24.39
CA LEU A 21 -2.59 44.84 25.44
C LEU A 21 -1.93 44.85 26.84
N THR A 22 -0.64 44.55 26.93
CA THR A 22 0.11 44.55 28.19
C THR A 22 0.67 45.91 28.60
N GLU A 23 0.85 46.83 27.65
CA GLU A 23 1.48 48.14 27.86
C GLU A 23 0.50 49.28 27.53
N GLY A 24 -0.51 49.43 28.39
CA GLY A 24 -1.50 50.51 28.29
C GLY A 24 -2.86 50.10 27.73
N GLY A 25 -2.99 48.86 27.25
CA GLY A 25 -4.25 48.29 26.76
C GLY A 25 -4.57 48.65 25.32
N ILE A 26 -5.63 48.04 24.79
CA ILE A 26 -6.09 48.33 23.42
C ILE A 26 -6.74 49.72 23.40
N THR A 27 -6.16 50.63 22.63
CA THR A 27 -6.68 51.99 22.43
C THR A 27 -7.79 52.04 21.39
N GLU A 28 -7.74 51.17 20.38
CA GLU A 28 -8.77 51.05 19.34
C GLU A 28 -8.83 49.63 18.79
N TYR A 29 -10.02 49.03 18.78
CA TYR A 29 -10.29 47.81 18.01
C TYR A 29 -10.67 48.19 16.57
N VAL A 30 -9.84 47.82 15.60
CA VAL A 30 -9.99 48.27 14.21
C VAL A 30 -11.02 47.40 13.46
N ARG A 31 -12.24 47.90 13.32
CA ARG A 31 -13.35 47.16 12.68
C ARG A 31 -13.06 46.76 11.23
N ALA A 32 -12.31 47.58 10.49
CA ALA A 32 -11.94 47.25 9.11
C ALA A 32 -11.12 45.96 9.01
N HIS A 33 -10.23 45.68 9.96
CA HIS A 33 -9.42 44.46 9.98
C HIS A 33 -10.28 43.22 10.31
N HIS A 34 -11.25 43.36 11.21
CA HIS A 34 -12.26 42.33 11.46
C HIS A 34 -13.03 41.96 10.18
N ASP A 35 -13.50 42.96 9.43
CA ASP A 35 -14.26 42.72 8.20
C ASP A 35 -13.39 42.12 7.09
N ILE A 36 -12.08 42.45 7.05
CA ILE A 36 -11.10 41.80 6.16
C ILE A 36 -11.04 40.29 6.45
N VAL A 37 -10.90 39.87 7.72
CA VAL A 37 -10.82 38.45 8.09
C VAL A 37 -12.05 37.67 7.59
N ILE A 38 -13.26 38.22 7.78
CA ILE A 38 -14.50 37.60 7.29
C ILE A 38 -14.50 37.54 5.76
N LYS A 39 -14.10 38.63 5.08
CA LYS A 39 -14.10 38.68 3.62
C LYS A 39 -13.10 37.73 3.00
N LEU A 40 -11.93 37.56 3.61
CA LEU A 40 -10.93 36.59 3.17
C LEU A 40 -11.44 35.16 3.35
N ALA A 41 -12.12 34.85 4.47
CA ALA A 41 -12.73 33.55 4.67
C ALA A 41 -13.79 33.23 3.59
N GLN A 42 -14.61 34.21 3.19
CA GLN A 42 -15.55 34.09 2.06
C GLN A 42 -14.86 33.93 0.70
N ARG A 43 -13.57 34.27 0.58
CA ARG A 43 -12.72 34.01 -0.59
C ARG A 43 -11.91 32.70 -0.46
N GLY A 44 -12.17 31.93 0.60
CA GLY A 44 -11.46 30.69 0.89
C GLY A 44 -9.98 30.91 1.27
N ILE A 45 -9.63 32.09 1.77
CA ILE A 45 -8.31 32.46 2.29
C ILE A 45 -8.42 32.54 3.81
N MET A 46 -7.64 31.73 4.51
CA MET A 46 -7.77 31.59 5.97
C MET A 46 -6.98 32.66 6.71
N SER A 47 -7.33 32.90 7.99
CA SER A 47 -6.56 33.76 8.89
C SER A 47 -6.03 32.96 10.08
N SER A 48 -4.83 33.28 10.55
CA SER A 48 -4.23 32.75 11.80
C SER A 48 -3.59 33.88 12.61
N ILE A 49 -3.15 33.60 13.83
CA ILE A 49 -2.56 34.58 14.75
C ILE A 49 -1.15 34.12 15.12
N CYS A 50 -0.18 35.01 15.04
CA CYS A 50 1.13 34.84 15.66
C CYS A 50 1.52 36.11 16.42
N SER A 51 1.11 36.20 17.68
CA SER A 51 1.34 37.37 18.52
C SER A 51 2.03 37.03 19.84
N LYS A 52 2.69 38.03 20.43
CA LYS A 52 3.35 37.95 21.75
C LYS A 52 2.42 38.56 22.79
N ASN A 53 1.56 37.74 23.38
CA ASN A 53 0.52 38.22 24.27
C ASN A 53 0.06 37.13 25.27
N ASP A 54 -0.87 37.50 26.15
CA ASP A 54 -1.62 36.60 27.03
C ASP A 54 -2.77 35.96 26.26
N GLU A 55 -2.69 34.64 26.04
CA GLU A 55 -3.65 33.88 25.24
C GLU A 55 -5.09 34.02 25.76
N VAL A 56 -5.29 33.91 27.07
CA VAL A 56 -6.62 33.93 27.68
C VAL A 56 -7.30 35.27 27.42
N LYS A 57 -6.59 36.39 27.66
CA LYS A 57 -7.14 37.73 27.46
C LYS A 57 -7.42 38.04 26.00
N VAL A 58 -6.53 37.63 25.10
CA VAL A 58 -6.73 37.82 23.66
C VAL A 58 -7.96 37.05 23.19
N MET A 59 -8.10 35.78 23.59
CA MET A 59 -9.24 34.96 23.19
C MET A 59 -10.55 35.52 23.73
N GLU A 60 -10.61 35.99 24.97
CA GLU A 60 -11.80 36.67 25.53
C GLU A 60 -12.25 37.88 24.67
N ILE A 61 -11.30 38.67 24.18
CA ILE A 61 -11.59 39.82 23.31
C ILE A 61 -12.13 39.35 21.96
N LEU A 62 -11.46 38.38 21.33
CA LEU A 62 -11.86 37.88 20.00
C LEU A 62 -13.21 37.15 20.03
N GLU A 63 -13.49 36.40 21.10
CA GLU A 63 -14.78 35.75 21.34
C GLU A 63 -15.87 36.79 21.61
N GLY A 64 -15.60 37.80 22.43
CA GLY A 64 -16.52 38.91 22.70
C GLY A 64 -16.88 39.72 21.46
N GLN A 65 -16.00 39.76 20.45
CA GLN A 65 -16.24 40.38 19.15
C GLN A 65 -16.83 39.42 18.10
N GLY A 66 -16.95 38.12 18.39
CA GLY A 66 -17.49 37.10 17.50
C GLY A 66 -16.58 36.75 16.30
N ILE A 67 -15.27 36.97 16.41
CA ILE A 67 -14.30 36.70 15.32
C ILE A 67 -13.39 35.50 15.58
N ALA A 68 -13.33 34.98 16.82
CA ALA A 68 -12.43 33.90 17.21
C ALA A 68 -12.51 32.67 16.27
N ASP A 69 -13.71 32.28 15.86
CA ASP A 69 -13.93 31.10 15.00
C ASP A 69 -13.39 31.26 13.56
N TYR A 70 -13.06 32.49 13.14
CA TYR A 70 -12.46 32.74 11.83
C TYR A 70 -10.93 32.54 11.80
N PHE A 71 -10.30 32.43 12.98
CA PHE A 71 -8.87 32.17 13.09
C PHE A 71 -8.59 30.68 13.27
N ILE A 72 -7.67 30.14 12.46
CA ILE A 72 -7.19 28.76 12.55
C ILE A 72 -5.78 28.74 13.13
N PHE A 73 -5.45 27.73 13.93
CA PHE A 73 -4.15 27.53 14.57
C PHE A 73 -3.60 28.79 15.26
N PRO A 74 -4.37 29.51 16.10
CA PRO A 74 -3.86 30.70 16.76
C PRO A 74 -2.66 30.35 17.65
N SER A 75 -1.57 31.11 17.52
CA SER A 75 -0.38 31.01 18.38
C SER A 75 -0.18 32.32 19.12
N ILE A 76 -0.58 32.33 20.39
CA ILE A 76 -0.46 33.50 21.26
C ILE A 76 0.43 33.11 22.44
N SER A 77 1.69 33.53 22.41
CA SER A 77 2.66 33.22 23.46
C SER A 77 3.87 34.13 23.39
N TRP A 78 4.65 34.18 24.47
CA TRP A 78 5.86 35.00 24.56
C TRP A 78 7.08 34.44 23.78
N GLY A 79 6.97 33.25 23.20
CA GLY A 79 8.04 32.62 22.44
C GLY A 79 8.40 33.35 21.13
N PRO A 80 9.56 33.02 20.53
CA PRO A 80 9.99 33.58 19.23
C PRO A 80 8.91 33.42 18.16
N LYS A 81 8.68 34.47 17.35
CA LYS A 81 7.60 34.44 16.34
C LYS A 81 7.97 33.54 15.16
N ALA A 82 9.22 33.58 14.69
CA ALA A 82 9.64 32.84 13.51
C ALA A 82 9.42 31.31 13.66
N THR A 83 9.83 30.71 14.78
CA THR A 83 9.61 29.27 15.03
C THR A 83 8.13 28.90 15.09
N ARG A 84 7.30 29.77 15.67
CA ARG A 84 5.85 29.56 15.78
C ARG A 84 5.14 29.74 14.43
N LEU A 85 5.60 30.67 13.60
CA LEU A 85 5.14 30.80 12.21
C LEU A 85 5.41 29.51 11.43
N ALA A 86 6.62 28.94 11.54
CA ALA A 86 6.95 27.67 10.89
C ALA A 86 6.00 26.55 11.36
N SER A 87 5.73 26.48 12.66
CA SER A 87 4.80 25.50 13.26
C SER A 87 3.36 25.67 12.75
N ILE A 88 2.86 26.92 12.62
CA ILE A 88 1.53 27.20 12.05
C ILE A 88 1.46 26.74 10.60
N ILE A 89 2.47 27.06 9.79
CA ILE A 89 2.51 26.71 8.36
C ILE A 89 2.52 25.19 8.18
N GLU A 90 3.32 24.49 8.99
CA GLU A 90 3.39 23.03 9.02
C GLU A 90 2.05 22.41 9.45
N ALA A 91 1.45 22.88 10.54
CA ALA A 91 0.17 22.39 11.03
C ALA A 91 -0.98 22.62 10.04
N ALA A 92 -0.96 23.76 9.32
CA ALA A 92 -1.88 24.07 8.24
C ALA A 92 -1.56 23.31 6.93
N GLN A 93 -0.42 22.60 6.86
CA GLN A 93 0.02 21.84 5.69
C GLN A 93 0.09 22.69 4.40
N LEU A 94 0.61 23.92 4.55
CA LEU A 94 0.77 24.88 3.46
C LEU A 94 2.24 25.10 3.10
N ARG A 95 2.47 25.57 1.87
CA ARG A 95 3.81 26.00 1.45
C ARG A 95 4.03 27.45 1.87
N PRO A 96 5.22 27.83 2.37
CA PRO A 96 5.53 29.21 2.76
C PRO A 96 5.19 30.25 1.68
N ALA A 97 5.47 29.97 0.41
CA ALA A 97 5.15 30.84 -0.74
C ALA A 97 3.65 31.21 -0.87
N THR A 98 2.75 30.45 -0.26
CA THR A 98 1.29 30.71 -0.25
C THR A 98 0.79 31.34 1.03
N VAL A 99 1.68 31.73 1.95
CA VAL A 99 1.35 32.28 3.26
C VAL A 99 1.91 33.71 3.34
N MET A 100 1.12 34.61 3.94
CA MET A 100 1.56 35.97 4.23
C MET A 100 1.57 36.22 5.73
N PHE A 101 2.62 36.86 6.24
CA PHE A 101 2.73 37.34 7.62
C PHE A 101 2.73 38.89 7.63
N ILE A 102 1.89 39.46 8.50
CA ILE A 102 1.80 40.91 8.73
C ILE A 102 2.08 41.23 10.20
N ASP A 103 3.03 42.13 10.41
CA ASP A 103 3.52 42.57 11.73
C ASP A 103 4.10 43.98 11.58
N ASP A 104 3.86 44.89 12.52
CA ASP A 104 4.37 46.27 12.49
C ASP A 104 5.87 46.34 12.86
N ASN A 105 6.36 45.36 13.62
CA ASN A 105 7.73 45.31 14.09
C ASN A 105 8.68 44.72 13.04
N HIS A 106 9.57 45.56 12.53
CA HIS A 106 10.53 45.18 11.49
C HIS A 106 11.48 44.04 11.90
N LEU A 107 11.76 43.85 13.20
CA LEU A 107 12.65 42.78 13.67
C LEU A 107 11.98 41.42 13.55
N ASN A 108 10.69 41.31 13.93
CA ASN A 108 9.93 40.07 13.76
C ASN A 108 9.81 39.70 12.27
N ARG A 109 9.60 40.69 11.40
CA ARG A 109 9.56 40.50 9.94
C ARG A 109 10.89 39.99 9.39
N ALA A 110 12.01 40.56 9.81
CA ALA A 110 13.34 40.11 9.39
C ALA A 110 13.62 38.67 9.86
N GLU A 111 13.33 38.35 11.13
CA GLU A 111 13.50 37.00 11.68
C GLU A 111 12.67 35.95 10.94
N ALA A 112 11.42 36.29 10.60
CA ALA A 112 10.55 35.40 9.83
C ALA A 112 11.06 35.16 8.40
N ALA A 113 11.60 36.20 7.75
CA ALA A 113 12.17 36.11 6.41
C ALA A 113 13.41 35.20 6.37
N ASP A 114 14.26 35.31 7.39
CA ASP A 114 15.50 34.55 7.49
C ASP A 114 15.24 33.06 7.79
N LEU A 115 14.30 32.76 8.70
CA LEU A 115 14.00 31.37 9.10
C LEU A 115 13.12 30.62 8.09
N ILE A 116 12.22 31.33 7.40
CA ILE A 116 11.20 30.72 6.52
C ILE A 116 11.35 31.31 5.12
N PRO A 117 12.24 30.72 4.28
CA PRO A 117 12.38 31.11 2.89
C PRO A 117 11.02 31.08 2.15
N ASP A 118 10.84 32.00 1.22
CA ASP A 118 9.64 32.21 0.40
C ASP A 118 8.37 32.69 1.14
N LEU A 119 8.40 32.89 2.47
CA LEU A 119 7.28 33.49 3.18
C LEU A 119 7.01 34.90 2.66
N GLN A 120 5.75 35.20 2.33
CA GLN A 120 5.37 36.57 1.94
C GLN A 120 5.26 37.43 3.21
N ILE A 121 5.89 38.60 3.24
CA ILE A 121 5.97 39.44 4.44
C ILE A 121 5.62 40.87 4.07
N GLU A 122 4.70 41.48 4.81
CA GLU A 122 4.28 42.87 4.65
C GLU A 122 4.15 43.53 6.04
N ASP A 123 4.06 44.85 6.09
CA ASP A 123 3.76 45.61 7.32
C ASP A 123 2.26 45.92 7.43
N GLU A 124 1.86 46.54 8.55
CA GLU A 124 0.46 46.86 8.85
C GLU A 124 -0.18 47.83 7.84
N THR A 125 0.62 48.60 7.09
CA THR A 125 0.10 49.55 6.09
C THR A 125 -0.49 48.82 4.87
N PHE A 126 -0.05 47.59 4.62
CA PHE A 126 -0.55 46.74 3.53
C PHE A 126 -2.03 46.41 3.65
N LEU A 127 -2.57 46.38 4.88
CA LEU A 127 -3.97 46.04 5.16
C LEU A 127 -4.96 46.98 4.44
N THR A 128 -4.55 48.20 4.10
CA THR A 128 -5.38 49.15 3.33
C THR A 128 -5.71 48.71 1.90
N ARG A 129 -4.91 47.79 1.34
CA ARG A 129 -5.04 47.29 -0.04
C ARG A 129 -5.18 45.78 -0.15
N VAL A 130 -5.23 45.05 0.97
CA VAL A 130 -5.25 43.57 0.97
C VAL A 130 -6.40 42.99 0.14
N LEU A 131 -7.60 43.57 0.21
CA LEU A 131 -8.78 43.06 -0.51
C LEU A 131 -8.76 43.36 -2.02
N SER A 132 -7.91 44.27 -2.48
CA SER A 132 -7.72 44.63 -3.89
C SER A 132 -6.42 44.09 -4.49
N ASP A 133 -5.54 43.50 -3.68
CA ASP A 133 -4.31 42.85 -4.16
C ASP A 133 -4.67 41.56 -4.91
N PRO A 134 -4.14 41.34 -6.14
CA PRO A 134 -4.39 40.14 -6.93
C PRO A 134 -4.07 38.82 -6.20
N ARG A 135 -3.12 38.83 -5.25
CA ARG A 135 -2.78 37.66 -4.42
C ARG A 135 -3.95 37.15 -3.58
N PHE A 136 -4.91 38.02 -3.27
CA PHE A 136 -6.03 37.78 -2.36
C PHE A 136 -7.38 37.66 -3.08
N GLU A 137 -7.38 37.42 -4.41
CA GLU A 137 -8.61 37.21 -5.18
C GLU A 137 -9.40 35.99 -4.69
N GLY A 138 -8.71 34.87 -4.47
CA GLY A 138 -9.28 33.64 -3.91
C GLY A 138 -10.34 32.97 -4.81
N LYS A 139 -11.18 32.11 -4.22
CA LYS A 139 -12.36 31.51 -4.88
C LYS A 139 -13.57 31.74 -3.99
N ASP A 140 -14.77 31.80 -4.55
CA ASP A 140 -15.99 31.89 -3.72
C ASP A 140 -16.08 30.71 -2.75
N ASP A 141 -16.12 31.03 -1.46
CA ASP A 141 -16.36 30.13 -0.34
C ASP A 141 -17.29 30.82 0.67
N SER A 142 -18.34 31.48 0.15
CA SER A 142 -19.38 32.13 0.96
C SER A 142 -20.05 31.19 1.97
N GLY A 143 -20.03 29.87 1.72
CA GLY A 143 -20.46 28.83 2.65
C GLY A 143 -19.44 28.45 3.73
N LEU A 144 -18.25 29.08 3.77
CA LEU A 144 -17.17 28.86 4.74
C LEU A 144 -16.70 27.41 4.83
N THR A 145 -16.76 26.67 3.72
CA THR A 145 -16.45 25.24 3.70
C THR A 145 -14.97 24.97 3.96
N ARG A 146 -14.06 25.84 3.49
CA ARG A 146 -12.63 25.70 3.79
C ARG A 146 -12.32 26.00 5.25
N LEU A 147 -12.97 27.01 5.82
CA LEU A 147 -12.80 27.34 7.23
C LEU A 147 -13.20 26.14 8.12
N ALA A 148 -14.36 25.55 7.85
CA ALA A 148 -14.79 24.33 8.53
C ALA A 148 -13.76 23.19 8.41
N GLN A 149 -13.20 22.97 7.21
CA GLN A 149 -12.17 21.93 6.99
C GLN A 149 -10.88 22.18 7.78
N TYR A 150 -10.40 23.42 7.86
CA TYR A 150 -9.22 23.73 8.67
C TYR A 150 -9.50 23.63 10.18
N LYS A 151 -10.73 23.93 10.62
CA LYS A 151 -11.14 23.72 12.01
C LYS A 151 -11.16 22.24 12.41
N VAL A 152 -11.59 21.37 11.49
CA VAL A 152 -11.45 19.91 11.64
C VAL A 152 -9.98 19.51 11.78
N LEU A 153 -9.10 20.03 10.91
CA LEU A 153 -7.66 19.75 10.97
C LEU A 153 -7.00 20.26 12.27
N GLU A 154 -7.38 21.45 12.74
CA GLU A 154 -6.93 22.04 14.01
C GLU A 154 -7.29 21.15 15.19
N GLN A 155 -8.56 20.73 15.28
CA GLN A 155 -9.00 19.86 16.36
C GLN A 155 -8.27 18.51 16.34
N ARG A 156 -8.11 17.91 15.14
CA ARG A 156 -7.35 16.66 14.98
C ARG A 156 -5.90 16.81 15.46
N LYS A 157 -5.20 17.87 15.06
CA LYS A 157 -3.80 18.12 15.47
C LYS A 157 -3.64 18.31 16.98
N ARG A 158 -4.61 18.99 17.61
CA ARG A 158 -4.65 19.17 19.06
C ARG A 158 -4.83 17.85 19.82
N ASP A 159 -5.61 16.93 19.28
CA ASP A 159 -5.85 15.64 19.93
C ASP A 159 -4.74 14.63 19.60
N GLU A 160 -4.13 14.72 18.42
CA GLU A 160 -2.93 13.97 18.02
C GLU A 160 -1.75 14.28 18.97
N SER A 161 -1.52 15.56 19.31
CA SER A 161 -0.44 15.96 20.21
C SER A 161 -0.64 15.55 21.67
N LYS A 162 -1.86 15.17 22.06
CA LYS A 162 -2.21 14.65 23.39
C LYS A 162 -2.17 13.13 23.49
N ALA A 163 -2.05 12.43 22.36
CA ALA A 163 -2.00 10.98 22.34
C ALA A 163 -0.57 10.53 22.73
N ASP A 164 -0.42 10.03 23.96
CA ASP A 164 0.83 9.42 24.45
C ASP A 164 1.13 8.11 23.69
N GLY A 165 1.93 8.20 22.63
CA GLY A 165 2.65 7.06 22.05
C GLY A 165 1.80 6.02 21.30
N ASN A 166 1.77 6.16 19.96
CA ASN A 166 1.44 5.21 18.89
C ASN A 166 0.42 5.83 17.91
N ASN A 167 0.93 6.45 16.84
CA ASN A 167 0.11 7.11 15.82
C ASN A 167 -0.99 6.20 15.25
N GLU A 168 -0.75 4.89 15.15
CA GLU A 168 -1.76 3.95 14.66
C GLU A 168 -2.96 3.80 15.61
N GLU A 169 -2.74 3.80 16.93
CA GLU A 169 -3.83 3.74 17.90
C GLU A 169 -4.68 5.01 17.87
N PHE A 170 -4.03 6.16 17.73
CA PHE A 170 -4.73 7.42 17.48
C PHE A 170 -5.59 7.34 16.22
N LEU A 171 -5.04 6.84 15.10
CA LEU A 171 -5.75 6.69 13.84
C LEU A 171 -6.93 5.69 13.95
N ARG A 172 -6.76 4.55 14.63
CA ARG A 172 -7.86 3.61 14.95
C ARG A 172 -8.98 4.32 15.73
N GLY A 173 -8.61 5.19 16.66
CA GLY A 173 -9.52 6.01 17.44
C GLY A 173 -10.17 7.16 16.67
N CYS A 174 -9.78 7.45 15.43
CA CYS A 174 -10.37 8.51 14.59
C CYS A 174 -11.59 8.03 13.80
N ASP A 175 -11.81 6.71 13.66
CA ASP A 175 -12.89 6.13 12.84
C ASP A 175 -12.91 6.71 11.41
N VAL A 176 -11.77 6.61 10.72
CA VAL A 176 -11.61 7.13 9.36
C VAL A 176 -12.45 6.28 8.39
N ARG A 177 -13.28 6.96 7.60
CA ARG A 177 -14.18 6.36 6.60
C ARG A 177 -13.91 6.94 5.23
N VAL A 178 -13.64 6.07 4.27
CA VAL A 178 -13.43 6.39 2.86
C VAL A 178 -14.70 6.07 2.07
N TYR A 179 -15.17 7.01 1.27
CA TYR A 179 -16.28 6.83 0.34
C TYR A 179 -15.74 6.99 -1.09
N ILE A 180 -16.19 6.13 -2.00
CA ILE A 180 -15.81 6.18 -3.42
C ILE A 180 -17.03 6.59 -4.23
N GLU A 181 -16.95 7.77 -4.83
CA GLU A 181 -17.93 8.27 -5.78
C GLU A 181 -17.50 7.89 -7.20
N TYR A 182 -18.25 6.98 -7.82
CA TYR A 182 -17.96 6.45 -9.14
C TYR A 182 -18.54 7.32 -10.27
N ASP A 183 -19.51 8.18 -9.98
CA ASP A 183 -20.09 9.16 -10.91
C ASP A 183 -19.25 10.44 -10.96
N VAL A 184 -18.01 10.28 -11.43
CA VAL A 184 -17.00 11.34 -11.53
C VAL A 184 -17.46 12.49 -12.42
N GLU A 185 -18.29 12.27 -13.45
CA GLU A 185 -18.76 13.33 -14.34
C GLU A 185 -19.61 14.38 -13.61
N LYS A 186 -20.40 13.97 -12.61
CA LYS A 186 -21.15 14.92 -11.76
C LYS A 186 -20.24 15.89 -11.01
N HIS A 187 -18.99 15.50 -10.79
CA HIS A 187 -18.00 16.23 -10.01
C HIS A 187 -16.75 16.56 -10.84
N ILE A 188 -16.91 16.70 -12.17
CA ILE A 188 -15.79 16.83 -13.11
C ILE A 188 -14.85 18.01 -12.80
N ASP A 189 -15.41 19.15 -12.37
CA ASP A 189 -14.62 20.34 -12.03
C ASP A 189 -13.76 20.09 -10.79
N ARG A 190 -14.28 19.33 -9.81
CA ARG A 190 -13.54 18.94 -8.62
C ARG A 190 -12.46 17.92 -8.93
N ALA A 191 -12.75 16.95 -9.80
CA ALA A 191 -11.77 15.99 -10.29
C ALA A 191 -10.60 16.67 -11.01
N ALA A 192 -10.90 17.58 -11.96
CA ALA A 192 -9.90 18.36 -12.68
C ALA A 192 -9.09 19.25 -11.74
N GLU A 193 -9.73 19.87 -10.74
CA GLU A 193 -9.05 20.66 -9.71
C GLU A 193 -8.04 19.80 -8.91
N LEU A 194 -8.43 18.61 -8.46
CA LEU A 194 -7.54 17.71 -7.73
C LEU A 194 -6.34 17.26 -8.58
N ILE A 195 -6.58 16.91 -9.85
CA ILE A 195 -5.53 16.53 -10.81
C ILE A 195 -4.55 17.68 -11.03
N ASN A 196 -5.01 18.93 -11.14
CA ASN A 196 -4.12 20.04 -11.47
C ASN A 196 -3.43 20.69 -10.25
N ARG A 197 -4.07 20.71 -9.09
CA ARG A 197 -3.56 21.47 -7.92
C ARG A 197 -2.68 20.67 -6.96
N THR A 198 -2.68 19.35 -7.07
CA THR A 198 -1.97 18.49 -6.12
C THR A 198 -0.55 18.21 -6.59
N ASN A 199 0.50 18.75 -5.96
CA ASN A 199 1.86 18.47 -6.40
C ASN A 199 2.46 17.20 -5.79
N GLN A 200 2.89 17.25 -4.53
CA GLN A 200 3.64 16.16 -3.88
C GLN A 200 2.79 14.93 -3.50
N LEU A 201 1.48 14.98 -3.71
CA LEU A 201 0.56 13.85 -3.56
C LEU A 201 -0.15 13.52 -4.89
N ASN A 202 0.36 14.01 -6.02
CA ASN A 202 0.06 13.43 -7.32
C ASN A 202 1.22 12.50 -7.67
N PHE A 203 0.94 11.20 -7.74
CA PHE A 203 1.94 10.17 -7.91
C PHE A 203 2.40 10.04 -9.36
N THR A 204 1.52 10.27 -10.33
CA THR A 204 1.85 10.18 -11.76
C THR A 204 2.32 11.52 -12.35
N LYS A 205 2.02 12.63 -11.67
CA LYS A 205 2.26 14.04 -12.10
C LYS A 205 1.62 14.40 -13.44
N VAL A 206 0.80 13.53 -14.02
CA VAL A 206 0.02 13.81 -15.23
C VAL A 206 -1.00 14.89 -14.90
N ARG A 207 -0.97 16.00 -15.65
CA ARG A 207 -1.84 17.17 -15.50
C ARG A 207 -2.75 17.29 -16.71
N LEU A 208 -3.92 17.87 -16.47
CA LEU A 208 -4.81 18.34 -17.52
C LEU A 208 -4.37 19.74 -17.99
N PRO A 209 -4.82 20.21 -19.15
CA PRO A 209 -4.62 21.58 -19.61
C PRO A 209 -4.97 22.63 -18.56
N GLU A 210 -4.30 23.79 -18.60
CA GLU A 210 -4.58 24.91 -17.68
C GLU A 210 -5.94 25.55 -17.95
N ASP A 211 -6.39 25.55 -19.21
CA ASP A 211 -7.70 26.05 -19.61
C ASP A 211 -8.81 25.14 -19.06
N PRO A 212 -9.76 25.65 -18.25
CA PRO A 212 -10.76 24.83 -17.57
C PRO A 212 -11.66 24.02 -18.51
N GLU A 213 -12.07 24.60 -19.64
CA GLU A 213 -12.95 23.92 -20.60
C GLU A 213 -12.21 22.80 -21.33
N LYS A 214 -10.95 23.03 -21.73
CA LYS A 214 -10.10 21.97 -22.29
C LYS A 214 -9.79 20.88 -21.28
N ALA A 215 -9.51 21.23 -20.03
CA ALA A 215 -9.29 20.26 -18.96
C ALA A 215 -10.51 19.36 -18.75
N ARG A 216 -11.71 19.96 -18.72
CA ARG A 216 -12.98 19.26 -18.61
C ARG A 216 -13.21 18.33 -19.80
N ALA A 217 -13.00 18.82 -21.02
CA ALA A 217 -13.18 18.03 -22.24
C ALA A 217 -12.21 16.84 -22.31
N GLU A 218 -10.93 17.07 -21.96
CA GLU A 218 -9.92 16.01 -21.94
C GLU A 218 -10.25 14.96 -20.89
N LEU A 219 -10.54 15.36 -19.64
CA LEU A 219 -10.90 14.43 -18.58
C LEU A 219 -12.16 13.63 -18.94
N LEU A 220 -13.17 14.26 -19.54
CA LEU A 220 -14.38 13.57 -20.00
C LEU A 220 -14.06 12.52 -21.08
N ALA A 221 -13.15 12.82 -22.01
CA ALA A 221 -12.69 11.85 -23.00
C ALA A 221 -12.00 10.65 -22.35
N LEU A 222 -11.17 10.87 -21.33
CA LEU A 222 -10.55 9.77 -20.56
C LEU A 222 -11.58 8.94 -19.80
N LEU A 223 -12.63 9.57 -19.27
CA LEU A 223 -13.72 8.93 -18.51
C LEU A 223 -14.69 8.11 -19.39
N HIS A 224 -14.77 8.43 -20.68
CA HIS A 224 -15.58 7.70 -21.67
C HIS A 224 -14.84 6.51 -22.30
N ASP A 225 -13.52 6.39 -22.08
CA ASP A 225 -12.74 5.23 -22.51
C ASP A 225 -13.27 3.95 -21.83
N PRO A 226 -13.68 2.92 -22.59
CA PRO A 226 -14.29 1.71 -22.02
C PRO A 226 -13.33 0.87 -21.16
N PHE A 227 -12.03 1.07 -21.30
CA PHE A 227 -10.99 0.35 -20.56
C PHE A 227 -10.54 1.10 -19.31
N ARG A 228 -11.15 2.25 -19.00
CA ARG A 228 -10.80 3.06 -17.84
C ARG A 228 -11.92 3.10 -16.81
N GLN A 229 -11.56 2.79 -15.58
CA GLN A 229 -12.42 2.92 -14.40
C GLN A 229 -11.86 4.02 -13.49
N SER A 230 -12.73 4.74 -12.79
CA SER A 230 -12.32 5.87 -11.96
C SER A 230 -13.22 6.04 -10.76
N GLY A 231 -12.69 6.69 -9.73
CA GLY A 231 -13.43 7.03 -8.52
C GLY A 231 -12.88 8.27 -7.85
N LEU A 232 -13.78 9.08 -7.30
CA LEU A 232 -13.48 10.20 -6.43
C LEU A 232 -13.52 9.75 -4.97
N ILE A 233 -12.48 10.07 -4.22
CA ILE A 233 -12.30 9.67 -2.84
C ILE A 233 -12.78 10.78 -1.92
N ARG A 234 -13.82 10.53 -1.14
CA ARG A 234 -14.25 11.39 -0.02
C ARG A 234 -13.86 10.75 1.30
N VAL A 235 -13.42 11.56 2.25
CA VAL A 235 -12.98 11.09 3.57
C VAL A 235 -13.75 11.80 4.67
N VAL A 236 -14.23 11.02 5.63
CA VAL A 236 -14.89 11.49 6.85
C VAL A 236 -14.23 10.79 8.03
N ASP A 237 -13.99 11.49 9.13
CA ASP A 237 -13.58 10.89 10.40
C ASP A 237 -14.42 11.46 11.56
N LYS A 238 -14.06 11.14 12.81
CA LYS A 238 -14.80 11.63 13.99
C LYS A 238 -14.79 13.16 14.14
N TYR A 239 -13.82 13.85 13.53
CA TYR A 239 -13.70 15.30 13.62
C TYR A 239 -14.53 16.00 12.54
N GLY A 240 -14.66 15.41 11.35
CA GLY A 240 -15.54 15.94 10.33
C GLY A 240 -15.33 15.37 8.93
N ASP A 241 -15.95 16.05 7.96
CA ASP A 241 -15.89 15.70 6.53
C ASP A 241 -14.84 16.55 5.79
N TYR A 242 -13.90 15.87 5.15
CA TYR A 242 -12.81 16.50 4.39
C TYR A 242 -13.19 16.80 2.93
N GLY A 243 -14.38 16.35 2.51
CA GLY A 243 -14.88 16.41 1.14
C GLY A 243 -14.14 15.46 0.21
N PHE A 244 -14.24 15.69 -1.10
CA PHE A 244 -13.47 14.93 -2.08
C PHE A 244 -11.98 15.31 -2.00
N VAL A 245 -11.18 14.38 -1.49
CA VAL A 245 -9.75 14.57 -1.26
C VAL A 245 -8.89 13.85 -2.29
N GLY A 246 -9.40 12.87 -3.03
CA GLY A 246 -8.57 12.16 -4.01
C GLY A 246 -9.32 11.72 -5.25
N ILE A 247 -8.57 11.30 -6.26
CA ILE A 247 -9.07 10.66 -7.47
C ILE A 247 -8.10 9.57 -7.91
N TYR A 248 -8.65 8.47 -8.40
CA TYR A 248 -7.91 7.48 -9.16
C TYR A 248 -8.53 7.26 -10.54
N MET A 249 -7.70 6.82 -11.48
CA MET A 249 -8.11 6.30 -12.78
C MET A 249 -7.25 5.08 -13.12
N VAL A 250 -7.89 3.93 -13.26
CA VAL A 250 -7.28 2.65 -13.58
C VAL A 250 -7.59 2.30 -15.03
N THR A 251 -6.56 2.07 -15.83
CA THR A 251 -6.66 1.41 -17.13
C THR A 251 -6.57 -0.11 -16.92
N SER A 252 -7.53 -0.85 -17.48
CA SER A 252 -7.61 -2.30 -17.38
C SER A 252 -6.35 -2.99 -17.91
N ALA A 253 -6.07 -4.19 -17.40
CA ALA A 253 -4.93 -4.99 -17.82
C ALA A 253 -4.84 -5.14 -19.35
N ALA A 254 -5.96 -5.44 -20.01
CA ALA A 254 -6.03 -5.63 -21.47
C ALA A 254 -5.54 -4.41 -22.27
N ALA A 255 -5.67 -3.20 -21.74
CA ALA A 255 -5.31 -1.95 -22.41
C ALA A 255 -4.05 -1.28 -21.85
N SER A 256 -3.48 -1.80 -20.76
CA SER A 256 -2.33 -1.17 -20.09
C SER A 256 -1.04 -1.32 -20.89
N GLY A 257 -0.90 -2.44 -21.61
CA GLY A 257 0.34 -2.86 -22.27
C GLY A 257 1.47 -3.22 -21.28
N ILE A 258 1.18 -3.31 -19.98
CA ILE A 258 2.17 -3.59 -18.94
C ILE A 258 2.10 -5.06 -18.58
N VAL A 259 3.24 -5.73 -18.67
CA VAL A 259 3.41 -7.13 -18.31
C VAL A 259 4.12 -7.20 -16.96
N ASP A 260 3.55 -7.96 -16.03
CA ASP A 260 4.18 -8.32 -14.76
C ASP A 260 5.38 -9.23 -15.02
N SER A 261 6.56 -8.81 -14.58
CA SER A 261 7.80 -9.56 -14.80
C SER A 261 7.85 -10.89 -14.06
N GLN A 262 7.05 -11.08 -13.00
CA GLN A 262 7.03 -12.30 -12.20
C GLN A 262 6.18 -13.42 -12.81
N ASN A 263 5.08 -13.07 -13.48
CA ASN A 263 4.10 -14.05 -13.96
C ASN A 263 3.68 -13.86 -15.43
N GLY A 264 4.24 -12.85 -16.12
CA GLY A 264 3.99 -12.57 -17.53
C GLY A 264 2.57 -12.10 -17.84
N ARG A 265 1.75 -11.77 -16.83
CA ARG A 265 0.37 -11.31 -17.03
C ARG A 265 0.33 -9.84 -17.34
N LEU A 266 -0.61 -9.43 -18.18
CA LEU A 266 -0.99 -8.03 -18.22
C LEU A 266 -1.54 -7.60 -16.86
N VAL A 267 -1.12 -6.43 -16.39
CA VAL A 267 -1.59 -5.84 -15.13
C VAL A 267 -2.27 -4.50 -15.40
N GLU A 268 -3.22 -4.15 -14.54
CA GLU A 268 -3.85 -2.84 -14.59
C GLU A 268 -2.83 -1.72 -14.35
N ARG A 269 -3.09 -0.53 -14.91
CA ARG A 269 -2.23 0.65 -14.75
C ARG A 269 -3.00 1.81 -14.13
N LEU A 270 -2.43 2.48 -13.14
CA LEU A 270 -2.94 3.74 -12.60
C LEU A 270 -2.44 4.92 -13.43
N ASP A 271 -3.35 5.57 -14.17
CA ASP A 271 -3.08 6.75 -15.00
C ASP A 271 -3.15 8.05 -14.19
N HIS A 272 -4.15 8.15 -13.32
CA HIS A 272 -4.28 9.21 -12.34
C HIS A 272 -4.34 8.59 -10.95
N PHE A 273 -3.54 9.11 -10.03
CA PHE A 273 -3.61 8.78 -8.62
C PHE A 273 -3.12 9.99 -7.83
N CYS A 274 -4.05 10.76 -7.27
CA CYS A 274 -3.68 11.95 -6.51
C CYS A 274 -4.61 12.27 -5.35
N PHE A 275 -4.05 12.87 -4.29
CA PHE A 275 -4.71 13.13 -3.02
C PHE A 275 -4.39 14.53 -2.46
N SER A 276 -5.34 15.14 -1.79
CA SER A 276 -5.18 16.41 -1.11
C SER A 276 -4.35 16.22 0.17
N CYS A 277 -3.53 17.22 0.52
CA CYS A 277 -2.78 17.21 1.77
C CYS A 277 -3.67 17.11 3.02
N ARG A 278 -4.97 17.42 2.93
CA ARG A 278 -5.93 17.41 4.06
C ARG A 278 -6.01 16.09 4.82
N THR A 279 -5.71 14.98 4.16
CA THR A 279 -5.70 13.64 4.75
C THR A 279 -4.30 13.08 4.92
N LEU A 280 -3.27 13.93 4.79
CA LEU A 280 -1.88 13.55 4.98
C LEU A 280 -1.67 13.00 6.39
N GLY A 281 -0.97 11.87 6.47
CA GLY A 281 -0.72 11.14 7.71
C GLY A 281 -1.85 10.20 8.13
N MET A 282 -2.99 10.17 7.43
CA MET A 282 -4.04 9.15 7.65
C MET A 282 -3.79 7.87 6.86
N LEU A 283 -2.90 7.92 5.86
CA LEU A 283 -2.59 6.81 4.94
C LEU A 283 -3.78 6.40 4.04
N VAL A 284 -4.66 7.35 3.71
CA VAL A 284 -5.80 7.14 2.81
C VAL A 284 -5.32 6.71 1.43
N GLU A 285 -4.28 7.36 0.91
CA GLU A 285 -3.67 7.05 -0.38
C GLU A 285 -3.11 5.63 -0.44
N ALA A 286 -2.43 5.17 0.62
CA ALA A 286 -1.93 3.80 0.70
C ALA A 286 -3.09 2.79 0.79
N TRP A 287 -4.11 3.09 1.60
CA TRP A 287 -5.29 2.25 1.72
C TRP A 287 -6.09 2.14 0.41
N VAL A 288 -6.26 3.24 -0.33
CA VAL A 288 -6.92 3.21 -1.64
C VAL A 288 -6.09 2.40 -2.64
N TYR A 289 -4.76 2.48 -2.58
CA TYR A 289 -3.90 1.68 -3.45
C TYR A 289 -4.05 0.18 -3.18
N ASP A 290 -4.10 -0.22 -1.91
CA ASP A 290 -4.36 -1.61 -1.50
C ASP A 290 -5.79 -2.05 -1.84
N TYR A 291 -6.79 -1.17 -1.62
CA TYR A 291 -8.17 -1.40 -2.03
C TYR A 291 -8.24 -1.73 -3.52
N LEU A 292 -7.52 -0.98 -4.36
CA LEU A 292 -7.42 -1.18 -5.81
C LEU A 292 -6.57 -2.39 -6.23
N GLN A 293 -6.13 -3.23 -5.27
CA GLN A 293 -5.26 -4.38 -5.52
C GLN A 293 -3.92 -4.00 -6.16
N ARG A 294 -3.41 -2.81 -5.83
CA ARG A 294 -2.09 -2.29 -6.20
C ARG A 294 -1.77 -2.39 -7.71
N PRO A 295 -2.53 -1.70 -8.58
CA PRO A 295 -2.22 -1.66 -10.01
C PRO A 295 -0.81 -1.13 -10.26
N HIS A 296 -0.22 -1.42 -11.41
CA HIS A 296 1.06 -0.81 -11.78
C HIS A 296 0.93 0.71 -11.83
N ILE A 297 1.83 1.43 -11.17
CA ILE A 297 1.89 2.89 -11.18
C ILE A 297 3.31 3.34 -11.48
N ASN A 298 3.45 4.31 -12.40
CA ASN A 298 4.71 4.99 -12.63
C ASN A 298 4.80 6.21 -11.72
N ILE A 299 5.54 6.11 -10.61
CA ILE A 299 5.72 7.22 -9.66
C ILE A 299 6.75 8.20 -10.23
N VAL A 300 6.37 9.47 -10.37
CA VAL A 300 7.21 10.51 -10.98
C VAL A 300 7.61 11.56 -9.94
N GLY A 301 8.91 11.72 -9.73
CA GLY A 301 9.49 12.71 -8.82
C GLY A 301 9.18 12.46 -7.34
N ASP A 302 9.46 13.45 -6.50
CA ASP A 302 9.27 13.30 -5.06
C ASP A 302 7.77 13.32 -4.68
N VAL A 303 7.39 12.35 -3.85
CA VAL A 303 6.04 12.19 -3.28
C VAL A 303 6.11 12.11 -1.77
N LEU A 304 5.10 12.64 -1.07
CA LEU A 304 5.09 12.71 0.41
C LEU A 304 4.83 11.37 1.10
N THR A 305 4.14 10.44 0.44
CA THR A 305 3.86 9.12 0.98
C THR A 305 4.52 8.07 0.10
N ASP A 306 5.30 7.18 0.72
CA ASP A 306 5.75 5.96 0.06
C ASP A 306 4.64 4.89 0.10
N ILE A 307 3.95 4.74 -1.03
CA ILE A 307 2.91 3.73 -1.25
C ILE A 307 3.49 2.38 -1.70
N THR A 308 4.79 2.28 -2.00
CA THR A 308 5.43 1.04 -2.48
C THR A 308 5.60 0.03 -1.34
N VAL A 309 5.73 0.51 -0.11
CA VAL A 309 5.78 -0.33 1.09
C VAL A 309 4.36 -0.67 1.54
N ALA A 310 3.97 -1.93 1.34
CA ALA A 310 2.72 -2.46 1.85
C ALA A 310 2.75 -2.43 3.39
N ARG A 311 1.66 -1.93 3.99
CA ARG A 311 1.48 -1.83 5.45
C ARG A 311 0.04 -2.15 5.81
N PRO A 312 -0.22 -2.89 6.90
CA PRO A 312 -1.60 -3.15 7.31
C PRO A 312 -2.26 -1.85 7.77
N ILE A 313 -3.38 -1.48 7.13
CA ILE A 313 -4.17 -0.30 7.46
C ILE A 313 -5.56 -0.76 7.89
N ASP A 314 -5.75 -0.94 9.19
CA ASP A 314 -6.98 -1.47 9.79
C ASP A 314 -7.90 -0.37 10.38
N TRP A 315 -7.43 0.87 10.44
CA TRP A 315 -8.20 2.01 10.95
C TRP A 315 -9.08 2.73 9.92
N ILE A 316 -8.96 2.37 8.63
CA ILE A 316 -9.79 2.95 7.56
C ILE A 316 -10.86 1.95 7.14
N ARG A 317 -12.11 2.41 7.08
CA ARG A 317 -13.26 1.61 6.62
C ARG A 317 -13.86 2.19 5.35
N LEU A 318 -14.37 1.34 4.48
CA LEU A 318 -15.17 1.77 3.33
C LEU A 318 -16.58 2.16 3.81
N GLY A 319 -17.01 3.38 3.52
CA GLY A 319 -18.38 3.86 3.76
C GLY A 319 -19.34 3.39 2.68
N SER A 320 -20.62 3.19 3.03
CA SER A 320 -21.65 2.85 2.06
C SER A 320 -22.07 4.06 1.23
N ALA A 321 -22.51 3.84 -0.02
CA ALA A 321 -22.92 4.90 -0.95
C ALA A 321 -24.27 5.59 -0.59
N GLY A 322 -24.85 5.30 0.58
CA GLY A 322 -26.07 5.97 1.08
C GLY A 322 -25.77 7.36 1.65
N ASP A 323 -26.81 8.21 1.74
CA ASP A 323 -26.73 9.62 2.16
C ASP A 323 -25.65 9.85 3.23
N ALA A 324 -24.65 10.64 2.85
CA ALA A 324 -23.46 10.93 3.65
C ALA A 324 -23.75 11.61 5.01
N ASP A 325 -25.01 11.97 5.29
CA ASP A 325 -25.50 12.44 6.58
C ASP A 325 -25.81 11.30 7.56
N THR A 326 -26.03 10.08 7.08
CA THR A 326 -26.23 8.91 7.94
C THR A 326 -24.88 8.35 8.36
N ARG A 327 -24.39 8.82 9.52
CA ARG A 327 -23.14 8.37 10.17
C ARG A 327 -23.12 6.88 10.55
N THR A 328 -23.98 6.02 10.00
CA THR A 328 -24.31 4.74 10.62
C THR A 328 -23.88 3.47 9.87
N ASP A 329 -23.69 3.46 8.55
CA ASP A 329 -23.45 2.17 7.88
C ASP A 329 -22.16 2.14 7.03
N ALA A 330 -21.17 1.37 7.49
CA ALA A 330 -20.05 0.93 6.66
C ALA A 330 -20.58 0.15 5.44
N ALA A 331 -19.88 0.20 4.31
CA ALA A 331 -20.17 -0.69 3.19
C ALA A 331 -20.05 -2.13 3.68
N GLN A 332 -21.19 -2.82 3.80
CA GLN A 332 -21.19 -4.18 4.29
C GLN A 332 -20.62 -5.07 3.21
N LYS A 333 -19.44 -5.65 3.46
CA LYS A 333 -18.93 -6.78 2.70
C LYS A 333 -19.96 -7.90 2.82
N ILE A 334 -20.59 -8.25 1.71
CA ILE A 334 -21.71 -9.21 1.63
C ILE A 334 -21.17 -10.61 1.41
N PHE A 335 -20.11 -10.72 0.62
CA PHE A 335 -19.53 -11.98 0.20
C PHE A 335 -18.07 -12.08 0.68
N PRO A 336 -17.61 -13.24 1.15
CA PRO A 336 -16.19 -13.43 1.46
C PRO A 336 -15.34 -13.36 0.18
N GLU A 337 -15.90 -13.75 -0.95
CA GLU A 337 -15.24 -13.67 -2.25
C GLU A 337 -16.26 -13.54 -3.39
N ILE A 338 -15.94 -12.71 -4.39
CA ILE A 338 -16.60 -12.70 -5.69
C ILE A 338 -15.56 -13.08 -6.76
N ARG A 339 -15.84 -14.12 -7.54
CA ARG A 339 -15.01 -14.53 -8.68
C ARG A 339 -15.71 -14.21 -9.99
N VAL A 340 -15.10 -13.34 -10.79
CA VAL A 340 -15.62 -12.90 -12.08
C VAL A 340 -14.83 -13.58 -13.20
N HIS A 341 -15.51 -14.27 -14.11
CA HIS A 341 -14.91 -14.84 -15.33
C HIS A 341 -15.55 -14.24 -16.56
N GLY A 342 -14.79 -13.75 -17.53
CA GLY A 342 -15.38 -13.24 -18.78
C GLY A 342 -14.41 -12.51 -19.70
N GLY A 343 -14.95 -11.71 -20.61
CA GLY A 343 -14.18 -10.90 -21.56
C GLY A 343 -13.68 -9.60 -20.94
N CYS A 344 -13.54 -8.55 -21.76
CA CYS A 344 -13.12 -7.23 -21.30
C CYS A 344 -14.11 -6.63 -20.28
N GLU A 345 -15.40 -6.93 -20.44
CA GLU A 345 -16.49 -6.51 -19.56
C GLU A 345 -16.34 -7.03 -18.12
N ALA A 346 -15.71 -8.20 -17.94
CA ALA A 346 -15.51 -8.79 -16.62
C ALA A 346 -14.59 -7.92 -15.75
N ASN A 347 -13.51 -7.39 -16.32
CA ASN A 347 -12.60 -6.48 -15.62
C ASN A 347 -13.33 -5.20 -15.19
N SER A 348 -14.09 -4.59 -16.12
CA SER A 348 -14.81 -3.35 -15.85
C SER A 348 -15.90 -3.51 -14.80
N VAL A 349 -16.67 -4.60 -14.83
CA VAL A 349 -17.69 -4.88 -13.82
C VAL A 349 -17.07 -5.22 -12.47
N ALA A 350 -16.00 -6.01 -12.44
CA ALA A 350 -15.33 -6.42 -11.21
C ALA A 350 -14.86 -5.23 -10.36
N HIS A 351 -14.37 -4.16 -11.01
CA HIS A 351 -13.99 -2.92 -10.33
C HIS A 351 -15.09 -2.38 -9.40
N TYR A 352 -16.35 -2.45 -9.83
CA TYR A 352 -17.51 -1.97 -9.09
C TYR A 352 -18.11 -3.01 -8.14
N LEU A 353 -17.65 -4.27 -8.19
CA LEU A 353 -18.05 -5.35 -7.26
C LEU A 353 -17.18 -5.38 -6.00
N MET A 354 -15.98 -4.79 -6.05
CA MET A 354 -15.03 -4.74 -4.92
C MET A 354 -15.60 -4.19 -3.59
N PRO A 355 -16.51 -3.19 -3.56
CA PRO A 355 -17.14 -2.75 -2.31
C PRO A 355 -17.89 -3.84 -1.56
N TYR A 356 -18.33 -4.90 -2.26
CA TYR A 356 -19.27 -5.89 -1.74
C TYR A 356 -18.62 -7.22 -1.32
N ALA A 357 -17.31 -7.39 -1.52
CA ALA A 357 -16.62 -8.62 -1.17
C ALA A 357 -15.22 -8.42 -0.58
N ASP A 358 -14.81 -9.27 0.36
CA ASP A 358 -13.48 -9.17 1.00
C ASP A 358 -12.37 -9.37 -0.04
N ARG A 359 -12.61 -10.30 -0.98
CA ARG A 359 -11.78 -10.52 -2.16
C ARG A 359 -12.61 -10.50 -3.44
N THR A 360 -12.12 -9.82 -4.47
CA THR A 360 -12.68 -9.93 -5.83
C THR A 360 -11.58 -10.36 -6.77
N THR A 361 -11.75 -11.48 -7.46
CA THR A 361 -10.77 -12.00 -8.43
C THR A 361 -11.37 -12.01 -9.82
N VAL A 362 -10.57 -11.64 -10.82
CA VAL A 362 -10.98 -11.67 -12.22
C VAL A 362 -10.14 -12.66 -13.00
N THR A 363 -10.80 -13.54 -13.74
CA THR A 363 -10.18 -14.35 -14.79
C THR A 363 -10.80 -13.95 -16.12
N GLY A 364 -10.00 -13.67 -17.13
CA GLY A 364 -10.56 -13.21 -18.38
C GLY A 364 -9.54 -13.19 -19.49
N ASN A 365 -9.93 -12.66 -20.64
CA ASN A 365 -9.05 -12.58 -21.80
C ASN A 365 -7.77 -11.80 -21.45
N PHE A 366 -6.64 -12.24 -21.99
CA PHE A 366 -5.34 -11.68 -21.67
C PHE A 366 -4.41 -11.70 -22.87
N HIS A 367 -3.40 -10.83 -22.86
CA HIS A 367 -2.26 -10.97 -23.76
C HIS A 367 -1.10 -11.63 -23.04
N ALA A 368 -0.32 -12.42 -23.78
CA ALA A 368 0.96 -12.97 -23.36
C ALA A 368 1.94 -12.82 -24.53
N GLY A 369 2.96 -11.97 -24.38
CA GLY A 369 3.88 -11.66 -25.48
C GLY A 369 3.14 -11.18 -26.75
N HIS A 370 3.24 -11.98 -27.82
CA HIS A 370 2.64 -11.68 -29.13
C HIS A 370 1.33 -12.44 -29.40
N VAL A 371 0.68 -12.98 -28.37
CA VAL A 371 -0.63 -13.65 -28.50
C VAL A 371 -1.70 -12.98 -27.66
N PHE A 372 -2.92 -13.00 -28.17
CA PHE A 372 -4.13 -12.75 -27.41
C PHE A 372 -4.85 -14.07 -27.12
N CYS A 373 -5.13 -14.33 -25.85
CA CYS A 373 -5.78 -15.56 -25.40
C CYS A 373 -7.22 -15.27 -25.02
N ARG A 374 -8.15 -16.00 -25.62
CA ARG A 374 -9.57 -15.94 -25.27
C ARG A 374 -9.93 -17.10 -24.35
N VAL A 375 -10.51 -16.78 -23.21
CA VAL A 375 -10.93 -17.77 -22.19
C VAL A 375 -12.40 -17.63 -21.84
N ASN A 376 -13.09 -16.60 -22.34
CA ASN A 376 -14.47 -16.24 -22.00
C ASN A 376 -15.54 -17.05 -22.74
N GLY A 377 -15.27 -18.33 -23.01
CA GLY A 377 -16.24 -19.31 -23.52
C GLY A 377 -16.40 -20.47 -22.53
N SER A 378 -17.58 -21.07 -22.46
CA SER A 378 -17.91 -22.11 -21.48
C SER A 378 -17.00 -23.34 -21.60
N THR A 379 -16.76 -23.87 -22.80
CA THR A 379 -15.85 -25.02 -22.98
C THR A 379 -14.39 -24.66 -22.74
N LEU A 380 -13.99 -23.41 -22.98
CA LEU A 380 -12.63 -22.93 -22.73
C LEU A 380 -12.34 -22.80 -21.24
N LEU A 381 -13.30 -22.29 -20.45
CA LEU A 381 -13.20 -22.27 -18.99
C LEU A 381 -13.09 -23.69 -18.44
N LEU A 382 -13.96 -24.61 -18.87
CA LEU A 382 -13.92 -26.01 -18.42
C LEU A 382 -12.59 -26.68 -18.77
N SER A 383 -12.13 -26.49 -20.00
CA SER A 383 -10.84 -26.97 -20.47
C SER A 383 -9.68 -26.44 -19.61
N ALA A 384 -9.67 -25.15 -19.27
CA ALA A 384 -8.64 -24.57 -18.41
C ALA A 384 -8.71 -25.08 -16.96
N CYS A 385 -9.91 -25.39 -16.44
CA CYS A 385 -10.09 -26.01 -15.12
C CYS A 385 -9.59 -27.46 -15.06
N ASP A 386 -9.60 -28.18 -16.20
CA ASP A 386 -9.26 -29.60 -16.28
C ASP A 386 -7.76 -29.84 -16.59
N ARG A 387 -6.99 -28.78 -16.83
CA ARG A 387 -5.55 -28.85 -17.08
C ARG A 387 -4.74 -28.92 -15.78
N SER A 388 -3.57 -29.56 -15.84
CA SER A 388 -2.59 -29.59 -14.75
C SER A 388 -1.30 -28.90 -15.20
N GLU A 389 -0.72 -28.07 -14.33
CA GLU A 389 0.56 -27.40 -14.62
C GLU A 389 1.72 -28.37 -14.87
N SER A 390 1.71 -29.55 -14.23
CA SER A 390 2.81 -30.52 -14.29
C SER A 390 3.13 -31.04 -15.70
N SER A 391 2.22 -30.86 -16.66
CA SER A 391 2.35 -31.35 -18.04
C SER A 391 2.35 -30.23 -19.09
N LEU A 392 2.46 -28.97 -18.69
CA LEU A 392 2.28 -27.82 -19.59
C LEU A 392 3.55 -27.04 -19.91
N GLU A 393 4.70 -27.37 -19.33
CA GLU A 393 5.91 -26.54 -19.45
C GLU A 393 6.39 -26.39 -20.89
N SER A 394 6.53 -27.49 -21.63
CA SER A 394 6.90 -27.44 -23.05
C SER A 394 5.90 -26.66 -23.91
N GLU A 395 4.63 -26.67 -23.51
CA GLU A 395 3.56 -26.06 -24.29
C GLU A 395 3.34 -24.58 -23.96
N ALA A 396 3.56 -24.22 -22.70
CA ALA A 396 3.70 -22.84 -22.26
C ALA A 396 4.81 -22.14 -23.05
N ASP A 397 5.98 -22.79 -23.17
CA ASP A 397 7.13 -22.26 -23.91
C ASP A 397 6.84 -22.11 -25.41
N ALA A 398 6.25 -23.13 -26.04
CA ALA A 398 5.97 -23.12 -27.47
C ALA A 398 4.90 -22.07 -27.87
N LEU A 399 3.91 -21.83 -27.00
CA LEU A 399 2.91 -20.79 -27.19
C LEU A 399 3.37 -19.40 -26.72
N GLY A 400 4.49 -19.29 -25.99
CA GLY A 400 4.91 -18.05 -25.35
C GLY A 400 3.93 -17.56 -24.29
N ILE A 401 3.23 -18.48 -23.61
CA ILE A 401 2.23 -18.19 -22.58
C ILE A 401 2.74 -18.70 -21.23
N PRO A 402 2.77 -17.87 -20.17
CA PRO A 402 3.10 -18.33 -18.83
C PRO A 402 2.26 -19.55 -18.41
N LYS A 403 2.91 -20.59 -17.88
CA LYS A 403 2.27 -21.87 -17.54
C LYS A 403 1.02 -21.72 -16.65
N ASN A 404 1.09 -20.85 -15.66
CA ASN A 404 0.01 -20.56 -14.72
C ASN A 404 -1.21 -19.88 -15.39
N MET A 405 -1.05 -19.31 -16.59
CA MET A 405 -2.13 -18.70 -17.38
C MET A 405 -2.89 -19.69 -18.24
N LEU A 406 -2.37 -20.91 -18.40
CA LEU A 406 -3.04 -22.00 -19.10
C LEU A 406 -3.96 -22.80 -18.17
N VAL A 407 -3.96 -22.54 -16.87
CA VAL A 407 -4.83 -23.21 -15.89
C VAL A 407 -5.69 -22.18 -15.15
N THR A 408 -6.78 -22.62 -14.55
CA THR A 408 -7.55 -21.78 -13.64
C THR A 408 -8.16 -22.59 -12.52
N ASP A 409 -8.13 -22.04 -11.31
CA ASP A 409 -8.77 -22.58 -10.12
C ASP A 409 -10.17 -22.00 -9.91
N TYR A 410 -10.81 -21.45 -10.96
CA TYR A 410 -12.02 -20.62 -10.85
C TYR A 410 -13.06 -21.18 -9.86
N PHE A 411 -13.35 -22.48 -9.87
CA PHE A 411 -14.31 -23.14 -8.96
C PHE A 411 -13.71 -23.78 -7.68
N GLN A 412 -12.38 -23.83 -7.55
CA GLN A 412 -11.66 -24.51 -6.47
C GLN A 412 -11.15 -23.53 -5.40
N SER A 413 -10.86 -24.05 -4.20
CA SER A 413 -10.22 -23.29 -3.11
C SER A 413 -10.96 -22.00 -2.69
N THR A 414 -12.29 -22.01 -2.77
CA THR A 414 -13.15 -20.85 -2.43
C THR A 414 -13.67 -20.94 -0.99
N PRO A 415 -13.81 -19.80 -0.27
CA PRO A 415 -14.46 -19.76 1.03
C PRO A 415 -15.96 -20.08 0.92
N ALA A 416 -16.55 -20.60 1.99
CA ALA A 416 -17.98 -20.88 2.05
C ALA A 416 -18.80 -19.60 1.87
N GLY A 417 -19.76 -19.61 0.94
CA GLY A 417 -20.58 -18.44 0.62
C GLY A 417 -20.00 -17.52 -0.47
N ALA A 418 -18.91 -17.92 -1.14
CA ALA A 418 -18.40 -17.21 -2.31
C ALA A 418 -19.46 -17.09 -3.43
N ALA A 419 -19.43 -15.97 -4.15
CA ALA A 419 -20.30 -15.71 -5.30
C ALA A 419 -19.51 -15.74 -6.62
N PHE A 420 -20.18 -16.16 -7.68
CA PHE A 420 -19.61 -16.34 -9.01
C PHE A 420 -20.34 -15.47 -10.03
N VAL A 421 -19.58 -14.84 -10.91
CA VAL A 421 -20.09 -14.07 -12.04
C VAL A 421 -19.43 -14.59 -13.31
N PHE A 422 -20.21 -15.05 -14.29
CA PHE A 422 -19.70 -15.65 -15.52
C PHE A 422 -20.25 -14.94 -16.77
N GLY A 423 -19.35 -14.48 -17.63
CA GLY A 423 -19.62 -13.91 -18.95
C GLY A 423 -19.09 -14.81 -20.07
N GLY A 424 -19.97 -15.63 -20.64
CA GLY A 424 -19.65 -16.58 -21.73
C GLY A 424 -19.80 -16.01 -23.14
N GLN A 425 -19.57 -14.70 -23.34
CA GLN A 425 -19.89 -14.01 -24.59
C GLN A 425 -19.17 -14.58 -25.83
N PHE A 426 -18.12 -15.39 -25.65
CA PHE A 426 -17.40 -16.04 -26.73
C PHE A 426 -17.99 -17.39 -27.17
N ASP A 427 -19.12 -17.83 -26.59
CA ASP A 427 -19.86 -19.03 -27.01
C ASP A 427 -20.70 -18.79 -28.27
N ARG A 428 -20.01 -18.38 -29.34
CA ARG A 428 -20.58 -18.14 -30.66
C ARG A 428 -19.82 -18.92 -31.74
N ASN A 429 -20.49 -19.16 -32.85
CA ASN A 429 -19.89 -19.85 -34.00
C ASN A 429 -18.88 -18.93 -34.71
N GLY A 430 -17.82 -19.52 -35.28
CA GLY A 430 -16.97 -18.86 -36.28
C GLY A 430 -15.63 -18.31 -35.80
N SER A 431 -15.28 -18.44 -34.52
CA SER A 431 -13.93 -18.13 -34.05
C SER A 431 -13.07 -19.41 -33.93
N PRO A 432 -11.79 -19.38 -34.35
CA PRO A 432 -10.92 -20.55 -34.26
C PRO A 432 -10.73 -21.00 -32.81
N ARG A 433 -11.04 -22.27 -32.54
CA ARG A 433 -10.72 -22.95 -31.29
C ARG A 433 -9.86 -24.16 -31.64
N TYR A 434 -8.88 -24.46 -30.82
CA TYR A 434 -7.89 -25.48 -31.11
C TYR A 434 -7.88 -26.52 -30.00
N ARG A 435 -7.88 -27.81 -30.35
CA ARG A 435 -7.69 -28.91 -29.40
C ARG A 435 -6.31 -29.50 -29.61
N HIS A 436 -5.53 -29.61 -28.54
CA HIS A 436 -4.21 -30.22 -28.60
C HIS A 436 -4.36 -31.72 -28.96
N ILE A 437 -3.71 -32.18 -30.03
CA ILE A 437 -3.92 -33.53 -30.59
C ILE A 437 -3.57 -34.64 -29.57
N GLN A 438 -2.45 -34.47 -28.85
CA GLN A 438 -2.00 -35.44 -27.84
C GLN A 438 -2.78 -35.35 -26.52
N CYS A 439 -3.01 -34.15 -26.01
CA CYS A 439 -3.52 -33.94 -24.65
C CYS A 439 -5.05 -33.78 -24.57
N GLY A 440 -5.71 -33.42 -25.67
CA GLY A 440 -7.17 -33.35 -25.78
C GLY A 440 -7.84 -32.11 -25.18
N TRP A 441 -7.12 -31.21 -24.53
CA TRP A 441 -7.66 -29.95 -24.02
C TRP A 441 -7.77 -28.88 -25.12
N GLU A 442 -8.72 -27.96 -24.95
CA GLU A 442 -9.06 -26.90 -25.92
C GLU A 442 -8.53 -25.53 -25.49
N ILE A 443 -8.04 -24.72 -26.42
CA ILE A 443 -7.62 -23.33 -26.21
C ILE A 443 -8.09 -22.44 -27.37
N CYS A 444 -8.14 -21.12 -27.13
CA CYS A 444 -8.29 -20.13 -28.18
C CYS A 444 -7.16 -19.09 -28.04
N VAL A 445 -6.26 -19.11 -29.02
CA VAL A 445 -5.09 -18.23 -29.10
C VAL A 445 -5.10 -17.54 -30.45
N GLU A 446 -4.89 -16.23 -30.43
CA GLU A 446 -4.88 -15.35 -31.60
C GLU A 446 -3.51 -14.65 -31.63
N PRO A 447 -2.54 -15.17 -32.41
CA PRO A 447 -1.28 -14.47 -32.62
C PRO A 447 -1.51 -13.11 -33.27
N HIS A 448 -0.78 -12.09 -32.82
CA HIS A 448 -0.96 -10.70 -33.25
C HIS A 448 -0.87 -10.57 -34.79
N GLY A 449 -1.88 -9.94 -35.38
CA GLY A 449 -1.99 -9.75 -36.83
C GLY A 449 -2.52 -10.96 -37.60
N LEU A 450 -2.83 -12.07 -36.93
CA LEU A 450 -3.50 -13.26 -37.48
C LEU A 450 -4.86 -13.49 -36.80
N GLU A 451 -5.48 -12.46 -36.23
CA GLU A 451 -6.76 -12.57 -35.53
C GLU A 451 -7.87 -13.07 -36.47
N GLY A 452 -8.61 -14.09 -36.02
CA GLY A 452 -9.69 -14.70 -36.81
C GLY A 452 -9.25 -15.66 -37.91
N VAL A 453 -7.94 -15.84 -38.14
CA VAL A 453 -7.40 -16.86 -39.05
C VAL A 453 -7.42 -18.22 -38.35
N ASP A 454 -8.02 -19.24 -38.98
CA ASP A 454 -7.91 -20.62 -38.52
C ASP A 454 -6.56 -21.20 -39.00
N LEU A 455 -5.61 -21.24 -38.07
CA LEU A 455 -4.21 -21.60 -38.31
C LEU A 455 -4.01 -23.08 -38.65
N VAL A 456 -4.97 -23.96 -38.34
CA VAL A 456 -4.87 -25.38 -38.67
C VAL A 456 -5.43 -25.64 -40.07
N SER A 457 -6.52 -24.96 -40.44
CA SER A 457 -7.14 -25.11 -41.76
C SER A 457 -6.48 -24.30 -42.88
N THR A 458 -5.65 -23.31 -42.53
CA THR A 458 -4.90 -22.48 -43.49
C THR A 458 -3.59 -23.17 -43.85
N ASP A 459 -3.24 -23.19 -45.15
CA ASP A 459 -1.99 -23.77 -45.62
C ASP A 459 -0.77 -23.05 -45.03
N ARG A 460 0.27 -23.81 -44.70
CA ARG A 460 1.51 -23.29 -44.08
C ARG A 460 2.13 -22.12 -44.85
N GLU A 461 2.15 -22.19 -46.19
CA GLU A 461 2.70 -21.14 -47.03
C GLU A 461 1.88 -19.84 -46.96
N ASP A 462 0.56 -19.95 -46.83
CA ASP A 462 -0.34 -18.80 -46.70
C ASP A 462 -0.21 -18.14 -45.32
N ILE A 463 -0.03 -18.93 -44.26
CA ILE A 463 0.28 -18.41 -42.91
C ILE A 463 1.57 -17.58 -42.96
N LEU A 464 2.63 -18.11 -43.58
CA LEU A 464 3.90 -17.40 -43.73
C LEU A 464 3.76 -16.14 -44.61
N ALA A 465 2.93 -16.18 -45.65
CA ALA A 465 2.66 -15.02 -46.50
C ALA A 465 1.88 -13.91 -45.76
N LEU A 466 0.94 -14.27 -44.87
CA LEU A 466 0.25 -13.32 -43.99
C LEU A 466 1.24 -12.70 -42.99
N LEU A 467 2.08 -13.51 -42.36
CA LEU A 467 3.12 -13.06 -41.42
C LEU A 467 4.10 -12.08 -42.07
N ALA A 468 4.51 -12.31 -43.31
CA ALA A 468 5.43 -11.43 -44.03
C ALA A 468 4.85 -10.01 -44.22
N ARG A 469 3.52 -9.87 -44.29
CA ARG A 469 2.81 -8.58 -44.46
C ARG A 469 2.64 -7.82 -43.15
N LEU A 470 2.91 -8.43 -41.99
CA LEU A 470 2.80 -7.76 -40.70
C LEU A 470 3.79 -6.60 -40.59
N ASN A 471 3.30 -5.49 -40.07
CA ASN A 471 4.10 -4.30 -39.83
C ASN A 471 4.69 -4.30 -38.40
N CYS A 472 5.59 -5.23 -38.13
CA CYS A 472 6.28 -5.39 -36.85
C CYS A 472 7.76 -5.80 -37.03
N PRO A 473 8.61 -5.69 -36.00
CA PRO A 473 10.02 -6.09 -36.09
C PRO A 473 10.20 -7.57 -36.44
N ASP A 474 11.30 -7.91 -37.14
CA ASP A 474 11.56 -9.29 -37.58
C ASP A 474 11.65 -10.31 -36.44
N ALA A 475 12.13 -9.89 -35.26
CA ALA A 475 12.13 -10.72 -34.05
C ALA A 475 10.69 -11.11 -33.64
N ALA A 476 9.78 -10.13 -33.59
CA ALA A 476 8.37 -10.38 -33.28
C ALA A 476 7.70 -11.27 -34.35
N LYS A 477 8.01 -11.05 -35.64
CA LYS A 477 7.53 -11.94 -36.72
C LYS A 477 7.98 -13.39 -36.53
N SER A 478 9.23 -13.58 -36.13
CA SER A 478 9.80 -14.91 -35.85
C SER A 478 9.05 -15.60 -34.71
N ASP A 479 8.77 -14.87 -33.63
CA ASP A 479 8.06 -15.44 -32.48
C ASP A 479 6.59 -15.74 -32.79
N ILE A 480 5.88 -14.83 -33.48
CA ILE A 480 4.52 -15.08 -33.98
C ILE A 480 4.50 -16.29 -34.92
N ALA A 481 5.50 -16.43 -35.80
CA ALA A 481 5.60 -17.57 -36.71
C ALA A 481 5.79 -18.89 -35.98
N LYS A 482 6.65 -18.94 -34.96
CA LYS A 482 6.85 -20.15 -34.13
C LYS A 482 5.53 -20.60 -33.52
N ILE A 483 4.78 -19.68 -32.91
CA ILE A 483 3.50 -19.97 -32.27
C ILE A 483 2.48 -20.44 -33.30
N ALA A 484 2.32 -19.72 -34.42
CA ALA A 484 1.35 -20.05 -35.45
C ALA A 484 1.59 -21.44 -36.07
N LEU A 485 2.86 -21.76 -36.35
CA LEU A 485 3.24 -23.06 -36.89
C LEU A 485 3.11 -24.18 -35.85
N HIS A 486 3.43 -23.90 -34.59
CA HIS A 486 3.23 -24.86 -33.51
C HIS A 486 1.76 -25.26 -33.36
N ILE A 487 0.84 -24.28 -33.43
CA ILE A 487 -0.61 -24.54 -33.45
C ILE A 487 -0.98 -25.37 -34.69
N HIS A 488 -0.50 -24.99 -35.87
CA HIS A 488 -0.78 -25.69 -37.13
C HIS A 488 -0.37 -27.17 -37.09
N GLU A 489 0.75 -27.50 -36.42
CA GLU A 489 1.32 -28.84 -36.40
C GLU A 489 0.75 -29.74 -35.28
N ASN A 490 0.39 -29.16 -34.13
CA ASN A 490 0.08 -29.92 -32.91
C ASN A 490 -1.39 -29.88 -32.48
N TYR A 491 -2.24 -29.13 -33.19
CA TYR A 491 -3.64 -28.93 -32.84
C TYR A 491 -4.60 -29.30 -33.98
N GLU A 492 -5.84 -29.59 -33.61
CA GLU A 492 -6.96 -29.70 -34.53
C GLU A 492 -7.97 -28.56 -34.32
N SER A 493 -8.60 -28.06 -35.39
CA SER A 493 -9.68 -27.09 -35.29
C SER A 493 -10.92 -27.70 -34.65
N VAL A 494 -11.49 -27.00 -33.67
CA VAL A 494 -12.73 -27.38 -32.99
C VAL A 494 -13.86 -26.46 -33.43
N ALA A 495 -14.87 -27.05 -34.07
CA ALA A 495 -16.10 -26.35 -34.38
C ALA A 495 -17.01 -26.29 -33.15
N PHE A 496 -17.19 -25.11 -32.56
CA PHE A 496 -18.22 -24.87 -31.54
C PHE A 496 -19.57 -24.60 -32.18
N SER A 497 -20.62 -25.28 -31.72
CA SER A 497 -22.01 -25.02 -32.08
C SER A 497 -22.80 -24.66 -30.85
N GLN A 498 -23.32 -23.43 -30.81
CA GLN A 498 -24.14 -22.95 -29.70
C GLN A 498 -25.36 -23.86 -29.43
N GLU A 499 -25.94 -24.48 -30.45
CA GLU A 499 -27.11 -25.36 -30.30
C GLU A 499 -26.76 -26.72 -29.70
N ARG A 500 -25.54 -27.22 -29.94
CA ARG A 500 -25.07 -28.53 -29.51
C ARG A 500 -24.34 -28.48 -28.18
N ASP A 501 -23.45 -27.50 -28.01
CA ASP A 501 -22.40 -27.53 -26.99
C ASP A 501 -22.72 -26.64 -25.79
N LEU A 502 -23.47 -25.54 -25.98
CA LEU A 502 -23.69 -24.55 -24.93
C LEU A 502 -24.40 -25.13 -23.70
N ARG A 503 -25.51 -25.86 -23.91
CA ARG A 503 -26.26 -26.44 -22.79
C ARG A 503 -25.42 -27.44 -21.99
N PRO A 504 -24.78 -28.47 -22.60
CA PRO A 504 -23.91 -29.37 -21.86
C PRO A 504 -22.79 -28.65 -21.09
N ALA A 505 -22.14 -27.66 -21.71
CA ALA A 505 -21.06 -26.92 -21.06
C ALA A 505 -21.56 -26.08 -19.87
N MET A 506 -22.71 -25.42 -19.99
CA MET A 506 -23.31 -24.65 -18.90
C MET A 506 -23.77 -25.54 -17.74
N GLU A 507 -24.38 -26.69 -18.03
CA GLU A 507 -24.75 -27.66 -16.99
C GLU A 507 -23.52 -28.18 -16.23
N GLU A 508 -22.40 -28.39 -16.91
CA GLU A 508 -21.14 -28.77 -16.27
C GLU A 508 -20.53 -27.61 -15.45
N ILE A 509 -20.60 -26.36 -15.92
CA ILE A 509 -20.23 -25.19 -15.12
C ILE A 509 -21.08 -25.14 -13.84
N PHE A 510 -22.40 -25.30 -13.97
CA PHE A 510 -23.32 -25.30 -12.83
C PHE A 510 -23.02 -26.44 -11.86
N SER A 511 -22.62 -27.61 -12.36
CA SER A 511 -22.24 -28.76 -11.55
C SER A 511 -20.99 -28.46 -10.70
N ARG A 512 -20.02 -27.72 -11.25
CA ARG A 512 -18.75 -27.34 -10.60
C ARG A 512 -18.84 -26.17 -9.64
N VAL A 513 -19.87 -25.31 -9.73
CA VAL A 513 -20.09 -24.26 -8.72
C VAL A 513 -20.17 -24.90 -7.32
N PRO A 514 -19.38 -24.42 -6.33
CA PRO A 514 -19.40 -24.98 -4.98
C PRO A 514 -20.77 -24.94 -4.30
N LEU A 515 -21.02 -25.89 -3.39
CA LEU A 515 -22.21 -25.85 -2.54
C LEU A 515 -22.15 -24.62 -1.62
N GLY A 516 -23.31 -23.99 -1.39
CA GLY A 516 -23.41 -22.74 -0.63
C GLY A 516 -23.15 -21.47 -1.45
N SER A 517 -22.65 -21.59 -2.68
CA SER A 517 -22.35 -20.46 -3.56
C SER A 517 -23.53 -20.05 -4.44
N LYS A 518 -23.44 -18.84 -5.02
CA LYS A 518 -24.45 -18.28 -5.93
C LYS A 518 -23.79 -17.95 -7.27
N LEU A 519 -24.54 -18.00 -8.37
CA LEU A 519 -24.03 -17.72 -9.71
C LEU A 519 -24.90 -16.69 -10.43
N VAL A 520 -24.26 -15.65 -10.97
CA VAL A 520 -24.86 -14.74 -11.94
C VAL A 520 -24.18 -14.90 -13.30
N LEU A 521 -24.98 -15.03 -14.34
CA LEU A 521 -24.54 -15.03 -15.73
C LEU A 521 -24.75 -13.64 -16.28
N ILE A 522 -23.72 -13.06 -16.89
CA ILE A 522 -23.83 -11.77 -17.57
C ILE A 522 -23.96 -11.96 -19.07
N THR A 523 -24.91 -11.26 -19.69
CA THR A 523 -25.16 -11.29 -21.13
C THR A 523 -25.14 -9.90 -21.72
N ASP A 524 -24.88 -9.82 -23.02
CA ASP A 524 -24.63 -8.56 -23.70
C ASP A 524 -25.87 -7.78 -24.14
N HIS A 525 -25.66 -6.55 -24.62
CA HIS A 525 -26.70 -5.77 -25.29
C HIS A 525 -27.06 -6.40 -26.65
N ALA A 526 -28.31 -6.20 -27.09
CA ALA A 526 -28.81 -6.75 -28.35
C ALA A 526 -28.34 -5.98 -29.61
N ARG A 527 -27.60 -4.89 -29.41
CA ARG A 527 -27.06 -3.99 -30.44
C ARG A 527 -25.65 -3.56 -30.10
N VAL A 528 -24.83 -3.30 -31.10
CA VAL A 528 -23.41 -2.97 -30.96
C VAL A 528 -23.08 -1.77 -31.83
N ARG A 529 -22.06 -0.99 -31.47
CA ARG A 529 -21.57 0.07 -32.34
C ARG A 529 -20.45 -0.47 -33.21
N ASP A 530 -20.67 -0.52 -34.52
CA ASP A 530 -19.70 -1.02 -35.49
C ASP A 530 -18.48 -0.08 -35.59
N THR A 531 -17.48 -0.48 -36.39
CA THR A 531 -16.27 0.32 -36.59
C THR A 531 -16.49 1.63 -37.35
N ASN A 532 -17.65 1.78 -38.02
CA ASN A 532 -18.06 3.02 -38.68
C ASN A 532 -18.79 3.97 -37.71
N GLY A 533 -19.05 3.52 -36.48
CA GLY A 533 -19.74 4.28 -35.46
C GLY A 533 -21.26 4.14 -35.51
N GLU A 534 -21.83 3.23 -36.31
CA GLU A 534 -23.27 2.99 -36.39
C GLU A 534 -23.72 1.92 -35.38
N VAL A 535 -24.86 2.15 -34.72
CA VAL A 535 -25.45 1.14 -33.82
C VAL A 535 -26.29 0.17 -34.64
N VAL A 536 -25.85 -1.09 -34.67
CA VAL A 536 -26.47 -2.17 -35.46
C VAL A 536 -26.94 -3.31 -34.56
N ASP A 537 -27.95 -4.06 -35.00
CA ASP A 537 -28.42 -5.24 -34.29
C ASP A 537 -27.32 -6.32 -34.23
N ALA A 538 -27.26 -7.02 -33.09
CA ALA A 538 -26.39 -8.16 -32.85
C ALA A 538 -27.22 -9.43 -32.64
N PRO A 539 -27.69 -10.11 -33.71
CA PRO A 539 -28.54 -11.30 -33.61
C PRO A 539 -27.91 -12.43 -32.81
N TRP A 540 -26.57 -12.55 -32.86
CA TRP A 540 -25.81 -13.53 -32.09
C TRP A 540 -25.98 -13.31 -30.57
N SER A 541 -25.97 -12.06 -30.12
CA SER A 541 -26.15 -11.68 -28.70
C SER A 541 -27.56 -12.02 -28.23
N THR A 542 -28.57 -11.65 -29.03
CA THR A 542 -29.97 -11.97 -28.76
C THR A 542 -30.21 -13.48 -28.66
N LYS A 543 -29.62 -14.27 -29.60
CA LYS A 543 -29.70 -15.73 -29.57
C LYS A 543 -29.01 -16.31 -28.34
N TYR A 544 -27.83 -15.79 -27.98
CA TYR A 544 -27.09 -16.19 -26.78
C TYR A 544 -27.85 -15.90 -25.49
N HIS A 545 -28.35 -14.67 -25.31
CA HIS A 545 -29.16 -14.31 -24.17
C HIS A 545 -30.38 -15.22 -24.01
N ALA A 546 -31.14 -15.45 -25.09
CA ALA A 546 -32.30 -16.35 -25.03
C ALA A 546 -31.93 -17.79 -24.62
N ALA A 547 -30.82 -18.32 -25.15
CA ALA A 547 -30.36 -19.67 -24.81
C ALA A 547 -29.92 -19.77 -23.35
N ILE A 548 -29.11 -18.81 -22.87
CA ILE A 548 -28.63 -18.77 -21.49
C ILE A 548 -29.77 -18.60 -20.49
N THR A 549 -30.71 -17.69 -20.75
CA THR A 549 -31.90 -17.51 -19.89
C THR A 549 -32.73 -18.78 -19.80
N ALA A 550 -32.91 -19.50 -20.92
CA ALA A 550 -33.62 -20.77 -20.92
C ALA A 550 -32.88 -21.89 -20.18
N ILE A 551 -31.53 -21.90 -20.19
CA ILE A 551 -30.71 -22.86 -19.44
C ILE A 551 -30.74 -22.52 -17.94
N ALA A 552 -30.58 -21.25 -17.57
CA ALA A 552 -30.57 -20.81 -16.17
C ALA A 552 -31.92 -21.01 -15.46
N ALA A 553 -33.04 -20.94 -16.18
CA ALA A 553 -34.39 -21.06 -15.61
C ALA A 553 -34.65 -22.37 -14.84
N SER A 554 -33.91 -23.45 -15.13
CA SER A 554 -34.02 -24.72 -14.39
C SER A 554 -33.17 -24.78 -13.11
N HIS A 555 -32.40 -23.75 -12.80
CA HIS A 555 -31.42 -23.74 -11.71
C HIS A 555 -31.68 -22.59 -10.73
N PRO A 556 -32.29 -22.85 -9.55
CA PRO A 556 -32.71 -21.80 -8.63
C PRO A 556 -31.60 -20.88 -8.10
N PHE A 557 -30.35 -21.37 -8.07
CA PHE A 557 -29.17 -20.65 -7.60
C PHE A 557 -28.46 -19.82 -8.68
N VAL A 558 -29.00 -19.82 -9.91
CA VAL A 558 -28.45 -19.12 -11.07
C VAL A 558 -29.38 -17.98 -11.47
N ARG A 559 -28.81 -16.81 -11.78
CA ARG A 559 -29.53 -15.67 -12.38
C ARG A 559 -28.83 -15.17 -13.62
N VAL A 560 -29.57 -14.41 -14.44
CA VAL A 560 -29.05 -13.79 -15.65
C VAL A 560 -29.27 -12.29 -15.55
N VAL A 561 -28.21 -11.51 -15.73
CA VAL A 561 -28.24 -10.05 -15.78
C VAL A 561 -27.73 -9.61 -17.14
N SER A 562 -28.43 -8.69 -17.80
CA SER A 562 -28.13 -8.29 -19.17
C SER A 562 -27.77 -6.82 -19.29
N PHE A 563 -26.69 -6.51 -20.00
CA PHE A 563 -26.33 -5.13 -20.38
C PHE A 563 -27.49 -4.41 -21.10
N LYS A 564 -28.36 -5.16 -21.78
CA LYS A 564 -29.60 -4.65 -22.38
C LYS A 564 -30.43 -3.78 -21.44
N ASP A 565 -30.53 -4.16 -20.17
CA ASP A 565 -31.46 -3.55 -19.22
C ASP A 565 -30.82 -2.35 -18.48
N HIS A 566 -29.53 -2.11 -18.69
CA HIS A 566 -28.76 -1.08 -17.99
C HIS A 566 -28.16 0.00 -18.90
N ILE A 567 -28.36 -0.12 -20.21
CA ILE A 567 -28.04 0.91 -21.20
C ILE A 567 -29.28 1.79 -21.41
N ARG A 568 -29.11 3.09 -21.18
CA ARG A 568 -30.21 4.07 -21.23
C ARG A 568 -30.41 4.63 -22.62
N ASN A 569 -29.33 4.76 -23.39
CA ASN A 569 -29.35 5.29 -24.76
C ASN A 569 -28.14 4.77 -25.56
N GLU A 570 -28.14 5.04 -26.86
CA GLU A 570 -27.10 4.56 -27.78
C GLU A 570 -25.72 5.20 -27.57
N GLU A 571 -25.65 6.41 -26.99
CA GLU A 571 -24.37 7.09 -26.73
C GLU A 571 -23.53 6.32 -25.72
N GLU A 572 -24.16 5.56 -24.83
CA GLU A 572 -23.46 4.72 -23.85
C GLU A 572 -22.82 3.45 -24.46
N ILE A 573 -23.03 3.20 -25.77
CA ILE A 573 -22.40 2.11 -26.53
C ILE A 573 -21.18 2.66 -27.27
N ASN A 574 -19.99 2.19 -26.90
CA ASN A 574 -18.72 2.60 -27.49
C ASN A 574 -18.44 1.89 -28.83
N VAL A 575 -17.67 2.57 -29.69
CA VAL A 575 -17.26 2.08 -31.02
C VAL A 575 -16.39 0.82 -30.89
N GLY A 576 -16.55 -0.13 -31.81
CA GLY A 576 -15.69 -1.30 -31.89
C GLY A 576 -16.23 -2.56 -31.21
N GLY A 577 -17.53 -2.61 -30.92
CA GLY A 577 -18.21 -3.81 -30.42
C GLY A 577 -19.00 -3.59 -29.12
N ASN A 578 -18.89 -4.56 -28.20
CA ASN A 578 -19.71 -4.67 -26.99
C ASN A 578 -19.10 -3.92 -25.79
N HIS A 579 -18.62 -2.71 -26.03
CA HIS A 579 -18.01 -1.88 -25.00
C HIS A 579 -18.94 -0.75 -24.63
N TYR A 580 -18.95 -0.38 -23.35
CA TYR A 580 -19.88 0.59 -22.81
C TYR A 580 -19.19 1.70 -22.03
N HIS A 581 -19.89 2.82 -21.85
CA HIS A 581 -19.52 3.85 -20.88
C HIS A 581 -19.43 3.23 -19.48
N ARG A 582 -18.51 3.72 -18.65
CA ARG A 582 -18.23 3.07 -17.36
C ARG A 582 -19.41 3.06 -16.39
N THR A 583 -20.30 4.05 -16.47
CA THR A 583 -21.51 4.10 -15.65
C THR A 583 -22.50 2.97 -15.97
N VAL A 584 -22.41 2.35 -17.15
CA VAL A 584 -23.14 1.12 -17.49
C VAL A 584 -22.60 -0.05 -16.67
N TYR A 585 -21.28 -0.20 -16.56
CA TYR A 585 -20.66 -1.27 -15.74
C TYR A 585 -20.97 -1.10 -14.25
N LEU A 586 -21.03 0.15 -13.76
CA LEU A 586 -21.49 0.44 -12.40
C LEU A 586 -22.93 -0.06 -12.17
N ARG A 587 -23.87 0.29 -13.06
CA ARG A 587 -25.26 -0.19 -12.98
C ARG A 587 -25.38 -1.70 -13.09
N MET A 588 -24.54 -2.33 -13.93
CA MET A 588 -24.45 -3.79 -14.02
C MET A 588 -23.99 -4.40 -12.70
N ALA A 589 -22.96 -3.84 -12.06
CA ALA A 589 -22.48 -4.33 -10.77
C ALA A 589 -23.56 -4.21 -9.67
N GLU A 590 -24.29 -3.09 -9.62
CA GLU A 590 -25.42 -2.90 -8.71
C GLU A 590 -26.50 -3.97 -8.92
N ALA A 591 -26.89 -4.23 -10.16
CA ALA A 591 -27.87 -5.25 -10.52
C ALA A 591 -27.39 -6.68 -10.21
N ILE A 592 -26.11 -6.99 -10.46
CA ILE A 592 -25.50 -8.26 -10.10
C ILE A 592 -25.57 -8.48 -8.58
N ILE A 593 -25.27 -7.45 -7.79
CA ILE A 593 -25.35 -7.53 -6.32
C ILE A 593 -26.78 -7.71 -5.84
N GLU A 594 -27.74 -7.01 -6.44
CA GLU A 594 -29.16 -7.19 -6.13
C GLU A 594 -29.62 -8.62 -6.41
N GLU A 595 -29.28 -9.17 -7.59
CA GLU A 595 -29.58 -10.56 -7.93
C GLU A 595 -28.87 -11.54 -6.99
N LEU A 596 -27.60 -11.33 -6.69
CA LEU A 596 -26.86 -12.18 -5.75
C LEU A 596 -27.47 -12.15 -4.34
N LYS A 597 -28.01 -11.02 -3.86
CA LYS A 597 -28.73 -10.96 -2.58
C LYS A 597 -30.00 -11.82 -2.62
N ASN A 598 -30.77 -11.71 -3.70
CA ASN A 598 -32.08 -12.36 -3.85
C ASN A 598 -32.01 -13.82 -4.29
N THR A 599 -30.85 -14.28 -4.77
CA THR A 599 -30.65 -15.65 -5.25
C THR A 599 -30.40 -16.61 -4.08
N PRO A 600 -31.09 -17.75 -3.98
CA PRO A 600 -30.76 -18.78 -3.00
C PRO A 600 -29.39 -19.42 -3.31
N PRO A 601 -28.60 -19.83 -2.31
CA PRO A 601 -27.35 -20.55 -2.55
C PRO A 601 -27.60 -21.93 -3.16
N LYS A 602 -26.61 -22.44 -3.91
CA LYS A 602 -26.61 -23.81 -4.43
C LYS A 602 -26.68 -24.77 -3.25
N THR A 603 -27.67 -25.65 -3.27
CA THR A 603 -27.82 -26.72 -2.29
C THR A 603 -27.47 -28.05 -2.92
N ALA A 604 -27.10 -29.03 -2.10
CA ALA A 604 -26.98 -30.41 -2.60
C ALA A 604 -28.37 -30.80 -3.12
N GLU A 605 -28.48 -31.04 -4.42
CA GLU A 605 -29.74 -31.48 -5.00
C GLU A 605 -30.26 -32.68 -4.19
N LEU A 606 -31.44 -32.51 -3.58
CA LEU A 606 -32.22 -33.64 -3.08
C LEU A 606 -32.53 -34.52 -4.29
N ARG A 607 -31.77 -35.61 -4.47
CA ARG A 607 -32.10 -36.68 -5.41
C ARG A 607 -33.49 -37.24 -5.07
N ARG A 608 -34.55 -36.64 -5.63
CA ARG A 608 -35.88 -37.21 -5.93
C ARG A 608 -36.46 -36.29 -7.00
N THR A 609 -36.64 -36.71 -8.25
CA THR A 609 -37.56 -37.78 -8.66
C THR A 609 -37.03 -38.54 -9.87
N GLY A 610 -37.46 -39.79 -10.01
CA GLY A 610 -37.07 -40.69 -11.09
C GLY A 610 -37.42 -40.15 -12.48
N GLU A 611 -36.79 -40.79 -13.48
CA GLU A 611 -36.92 -40.53 -14.93
C GLU A 611 -35.97 -39.48 -15.55
N ALA A 612 -34.65 -39.68 -15.42
CA ALA A 612 -33.69 -39.19 -16.42
C ALA A 612 -32.36 -39.96 -16.43
N ALA A 613 -32.32 -41.22 -15.96
CA ALA A 613 -31.14 -42.07 -16.10
C ALA A 613 -31.09 -42.72 -17.49
N SER A 614 -31.08 -41.92 -18.56
CA SER A 614 -30.95 -42.40 -19.95
C SER A 614 -30.77 -41.25 -20.95
N ALA A 615 -29.76 -40.39 -20.80
CA ALA A 615 -29.21 -39.58 -21.91
C ALA A 615 -27.98 -38.74 -21.50
N VAL A 616 -27.02 -39.30 -20.74
CA VAL A 616 -25.65 -38.75 -20.78
C VAL A 616 -24.89 -39.61 -21.78
N ARG A 617 -24.95 -39.18 -23.04
CA ARG A 617 -24.01 -39.69 -24.04
C ARG A 617 -22.64 -39.16 -23.58
N MET A 618 -21.82 -40.06 -23.07
CA MET A 618 -20.41 -39.81 -22.80
C MET A 618 -19.83 -39.03 -23.98
N LEU A 619 -19.31 -37.83 -23.74
CA LEU A 619 -18.24 -37.29 -24.57
C LEU A 619 -17.19 -38.40 -24.66
N PRO A 620 -16.60 -38.66 -25.84
CA PRO A 620 -15.68 -39.77 -26.00
C PRO A 620 -14.58 -39.62 -24.96
N SER A 621 -14.47 -40.63 -24.09
CA SER A 621 -13.31 -40.81 -23.22
C SER A 621 -12.06 -40.57 -24.05
N PRO A 622 -11.02 -39.88 -23.53
CA PRO A 622 -9.72 -39.94 -24.18
C PRO A 622 -9.41 -41.43 -24.39
N ARG A 623 -8.94 -41.79 -25.59
CA ARG A 623 -8.46 -43.15 -25.84
C ARG A 623 -7.35 -43.42 -24.82
N VAL A 624 -7.69 -44.06 -23.71
CA VAL A 624 -6.72 -44.68 -22.81
C VAL A 624 -6.17 -45.88 -23.57
N ALA A 625 -5.25 -45.60 -24.50
CA ALA A 625 -4.20 -46.56 -24.80
C ALA A 625 -3.32 -46.57 -23.56
N ALA A 626 -3.19 -47.73 -22.94
CA ALA A 626 -2.21 -47.97 -21.89
C ALA A 626 -0.83 -47.53 -22.41
N LEU A 627 -0.35 -46.39 -21.94
CA LEU A 627 1.03 -45.96 -22.12
C LEU A 627 1.66 -45.99 -20.73
N SER A 628 2.56 -46.96 -20.60
CA SER A 628 3.60 -47.03 -19.60
C SER A 628 4.23 -45.66 -19.36
N ASN A 629 4.56 -45.39 -18.10
CA ASN A 629 5.55 -44.40 -17.70
C ASN A 629 6.86 -44.71 -18.44
N ASP A 630 7.08 -44.10 -19.60
CA ASP A 630 8.37 -43.82 -20.24
C ASP A 630 8.10 -43.29 -21.65
N CYS A 631 8.14 -41.97 -21.82
CA CYS A 631 8.19 -41.34 -23.14
C CYS A 631 9.33 -40.32 -23.13
N THR A 632 10.54 -40.81 -23.38
CA THR A 632 11.72 -40.01 -23.69
C THR A 632 11.70 -39.68 -25.18
N ILE A 633 11.66 -38.39 -25.52
CA ILE A 633 11.86 -37.90 -26.88
C ILE A 633 13.38 -37.91 -27.15
N LEU A 634 13.82 -38.71 -28.14
CA LEU A 634 15.21 -38.74 -28.61
C LEU A 634 15.46 -37.61 -29.64
N PRO A 635 16.51 -36.78 -29.48
CA PRO A 635 16.93 -35.86 -30.54
C PRO A 635 17.88 -36.54 -31.53
N ALA A 636 17.79 -36.14 -32.81
CA ALA A 636 18.75 -36.51 -33.84
C ALA A 636 20.09 -35.77 -33.62
N SER A 637 21.18 -36.51 -33.83
CA SER A 637 22.58 -36.21 -33.52
C SER A 637 23.19 -34.98 -34.21
N LEU A 638 23.99 -34.21 -33.46
CA LEU A 638 25.24 -33.57 -33.88
C LEU A 638 26.13 -33.37 -32.62
N ASP A 639 27.33 -33.98 -32.64
CA ASP A 639 28.38 -33.87 -31.62
C ASP A 639 28.98 -32.44 -31.58
N ASP A 640 29.13 -31.82 -30.40
CA ASP A 640 30.38 -31.83 -29.61
C ASP A 640 30.36 -30.81 -28.43
N ALA A 641 30.89 -31.26 -27.28
CA ALA A 641 31.57 -30.55 -26.18
C ALA A 641 30.88 -29.48 -25.28
N THR A 642 30.52 -29.95 -24.06
CA THR A 642 30.80 -29.39 -22.70
C THR A 642 30.22 -28.04 -22.24
N HIS A 643 29.24 -28.07 -21.31
CA HIS A 643 29.30 -27.55 -19.92
C HIS A 643 27.94 -27.82 -19.23
N GLY A 644 27.96 -28.49 -18.08
CA GLY A 644 26.75 -28.92 -17.37
C GLY A 644 26.41 -28.00 -16.20
N THR A 645 25.20 -27.44 -16.21
CA THR A 645 24.53 -26.76 -15.09
C THR A 645 23.05 -27.15 -15.12
N GLN A 646 22.60 -27.86 -14.08
CA GLN A 646 21.20 -28.24 -13.88
C GLN A 646 20.49 -27.14 -13.07
N HIS A 647 19.54 -26.45 -13.70
CA HIS A 647 18.59 -25.56 -13.03
C HIS A 647 17.38 -26.35 -12.56
N MET A 648 17.09 -26.29 -11.25
CA MET A 648 15.82 -26.72 -10.66
C MET A 648 14.96 -25.48 -10.36
N ASN A 649 13.72 -25.55 -10.81
CA ASN A 649 12.70 -24.50 -10.80
C ASN A 649 12.21 -24.14 -9.39
N GLU A 650 12.18 -22.84 -9.12
CA GLU A 650 11.56 -22.19 -7.96
C GLU A 650 10.07 -21.89 -8.21
N THR A 651 9.24 -22.12 -7.19
CA THR A 651 7.88 -21.56 -7.10
C THR A 651 7.76 -20.91 -5.72
N ALA A 652 7.75 -19.57 -5.66
CA ALA A 652 7.52 -18.83 -4.41
C ALA A 652 6.03 -18.49 -4.27
N VAL A 653 5.42 -19.03 -3.22
CA VAL A 653 4.07 -18.72 -2.73
C VAL A 653 4.17 -17.69 -1.60
N ASN A 654 3.29 -16.71 -1.66
CA ASN A 654 3.23 -15.57 -0.75
C ASN A 654 2.76 -15.96 0.67
N GLN A 655 3.29 -15.25 1.66
CA GLN A 655 3.20 -15.55 3.09
C GLN A 655 1.81 -15.26 3.67
N SER A 656 1.09 -16.30 4.10
CA SER A 656 0.17 -16.22 5.23
C SER A 656 0.12 -17.57 5.95
N ALA A 657 0.41 -17.55 7.26
CA ALA A 657 0.34 -18.65 8.23
C ALA A 657 0.72 -20.06 7.71
N LEU A 658 2.03 -20.36 7.70
CA LEU A 658 2.54 -21.73 7.47
C LEU A 658 1.96 -22.69 8.52
N GLY A 659 0.94 -23.45 8.12
CA GLY A 659 0.42 -24.54 8.93
C GLY A 659 1.47 -25.63 9.19
N PRO A 660 1.23 -26.56 10.12
CA PRO A 660 2.19 -27.60 10.53
C PRO A 660 2.76 -28.43 9.36
N ALA A 661 2.00 -28.59 8.28
CA ALA A 661 2.40 -29.31 7.07
C ALA A 661 3.51 -28.58 6.28
N ALA A 662 3.46 -27.26 6.20
CA ALA A 662 4.46 -26.49 5.46
C ALA A 662 5.80 -26.40 6.23
N HIS A 663 5.74 -26.40 7.57
CA HIS A 663 6.92 -26.58 8.42
C HIS A 663 7.58 -27.96 8.21
N GLN A 664 6.80 -29.02 8.03
CA GLN A 664 7.33 -30.37 7.74
C GLN A 664 7.95 -30.45 6.34
N THR A 665 7.34 -29.81 5.34
CA THR A 665 7.88 -29.76 3.97
C THR A 665 9.18 -28.96 3.89
N LEU A 666 9.24 -27.81 4.57
CA LEU A 666 10.48 -27.01 4.64
C LEU A 666 11.57 -27.73 5.44
N ALA A 667 11.22 -28.42 6.53
CA ALA A 667 12.17 -29.23 7.28
C ALA A 667 12.74 -30.38 6.43
N ALA A 668 11.90 -31.07 5.64
CA ALA A 668 12.34 -32.11 4.72
C ALA A 668 13.21 -31.56 3.57
N LEU A 669 12.90 -30.38 3.03
CA LEU A 669 13.73 -29.69 2.04
C LEU A 669 15.10 -29.30 2.60
N LEU A 670 15.14 -28.88 3.87
CA LEU A 670 16.37 -28.52 4.58
C LEU A 670 17.12 -29.74 5.14
N GLU A 671 16.62 -30.97 5.00
CA GLU A 671 17.38 -32.19 5.33
C GLU A 671 18.29 -32.64 4.16
N ASP A 672 17.90 -32.29 2.93
CA ASP A 672 18.64 -32.55 1.70
C ASP A 672 19.65 -31.43 1.37
N GLU A 673 20.84 -31.80 0.90
CA GLU A 673 21.92 -30.85 0.60
C GLU A 673 21.57 -29.94 -0.59
N GLY A 674 20.92 -30.49 -1.63
CA GLY A 674 20.45 -29.72 -2.79
C GLY A 674 19.26 -28.83 -2.47
N GLY A 675 18.33 -29.31 -1.63
CA GLY A 675 17.21 -28.51 -1.12
C GLY A 675 17.67 -27.31 -0.26
N ARG A 676 18.75 -27.46 0.52
CA ARG A 676 19.37 -26.33 1.24
C ARG A 676 19.97 -25.29 0.30
N GLU A 677 20.72 -25.72 -0.71
CA GLU A 677 21.32 -24.79 -1.68
C GLU A 677 20.26 -24.01 -2.45
N MET A 678 19.21 -24.68 -2.93
CA MET A 678 18.07 -24.02 -3.60
C MET A 678 17.37 -23.01 -2.70
N PHE A 679 17.16 -23.35 -1.42
CA PHE A 679 16.53 -22.43 -0.47
C PHE A 679 17.42 -21.20 -0.20
N ILE A 680 18.72 -21.40 -0.08
CA ILE A 680 19.68 -20.31 0.10
C ILE A 680 19.71 -19.40 -1.14
N GLU A 681 19.77 -19.97 -2.35
CA GLU A 681 19.76 -19.23 -3.61
C GLU A 681 18.46 -18.45 -3.82
N ALA A 682 17.30 -19.03 -3.54
CA ALA A 682 15.99 -18.35 -3.64
C ALA A 682 15.89 -17.16 -2.68
N VAL A 683 16.30 -17.35 -1.42
CA VAL A 683 16.29 -16.30 -0.39
C VAL A 683 17.32 -15.22 -0.72
N TYR A 684 18.49 -15.61 -1.20
CA TYR A 684 19.55 -14.68 -1.60
C TYR A 684 19.14 -13.86 -2.82
N SER A 685 18.58 -14.48 -3.86
CA SER A 685 18.11 -13.82 -5.08
C SER A 685 16.98 -12.83 -4.80
N ALA A 686 15.96 -13.23 -4.03
CA ALA A 686 14.87 -12.35 -3.63
C ALA A 686 15.35 -11.16 -2.77
N PHE A 687 16.38 -11.38 -1.93
CA PHE A 687 17.00 -10.32 -1.16
C PHE A 687 17.78 -9.34 -2.07
N LEU A 688 18.53 -9.85 -3.05
CA LEU A 688 19.28 -9.05 -4.00
C LEU A 688 18.37 -8.20 -4.91
N GLU A 689 17.27 -8.75 -5.42
CA GLU A 689 16.29 -8.02 -6.23
C GLU A 689 15.68 -6.82 -5.49
N LYS A 690 15.35 -7.00 -4.21
CA LYS A 690 14.73 -5.96 -3.37
C LYS A 690 15.69 -4.82 -2.99
N HIS A 691 17.00 -5.08 -3.01
CA HIS A 691 18.02 -4.16 -2.51
C HIS A 691 19.04 -3.71 -3.57
N ALA A 692 18.79 -4.03 -4.85
CA ALA A 692 19.49 -3.43 -5.97
C ALA A 692 19.02 -1.98 -6.17
N SER A 693 19.96 -1.02 -6.25
CA SER A 693 19.62 0.39 -6.46
C SER A 693 19.63 0.79 -7.94
N THR A 694 20.24 -0.03 -8.80
CA THR A 694 20.29 0.04 -10.28
C THR A 694 20.73 -1.34 -10.84
N ASP A 695 20.59 -1.57 -12.15
CA ASP A 695 21.11 -2.77 -12.87
C ASP A 695 22.63 -3.04 -12.71
N ARG A 696 23.38 -2.20 -11.98
CA ARG A 696 24.83 -2.31 -11.81
C ARG A 696 25.36 -2.11 -10.38
N ALA A 697 24.50 -1.85 -9.38
CA ALA A 697 24.95 -1.57 -8.01
C ALA A 697 23.96 -2.05 -6.94
N TYR A 698 24.51 -2.64 -5.86
CA TYR A 698 23.76 -3.11 -4.69
C TYR A 698 23.86 -2.12 -3.53
N ASN A 699 22.81 -2.03 -2.73
CA ASN A 699 22.85 -1.34 -1.45
C ASN A 699 23.67 -2.15 -0.42
N ILE A 700 24.94 -1.76 -0.23
CA ILE A 700 25.86 -2.44 0.68
C ILE A 700 25.42 -2.41 2.15
N ASP A 701 24.62 -1.42 2.56
CA ASP A 701 24.13 -1.32 3.93
C ASP A 701 23.03 -2.36 4.20
N ALA A 702 22.17 -2.63 3.21
CA ALA A 702 21.18 -3.70 3.30
C ALA A 702 21.89 -5.06 3.44
N ILE A 703 22.88 -5.33 2.58
CA ILE A 703 23.69 -6.56 2.64
C ILE A 703 24.39 -6.68 3.99
N GLY A 704 24.99 -5.59 4.48
CA GLY A 704 25.65 -5.56 5.79
C GLY A 704 24.71 -5.93 6.94
N ARG A 705 23.45 -5.45 6.93
CA ARG A 705 22.44 -5.79 7.95
C ARG A 705 22.04 -7.25 7.90
N LEU A 706 21.86 -7.82 6.70
CA LEU A 706 21.57 -9.25 6.56
C LEU A 706 22.74 -10.11 7.08
N ALA A 707 23.98 -9.76 6.71
CA ALA A 707 25.17 -10.45 7.20
C ALA A 707 25.24 -10.39 8.73
N ALA A 708 25.01 -9.21 9.33
CA ALA A 708 24.99 -9.05 10.78
C ALA A 708 23.90 -9.90 11.45
N ALA A 709 22.71 -10.00 10.86
CA ALA A 709 21.62 -10.84 11.38
C ALA A 709 21.99 -12.34 11.36
N ILE A 710 22.61 -12.81 10.27
CA ILE A 710 23.08 -14.19 10.13
C ILE A 710 24.19 -14.49 11.16
N GLU A 711 25.17 -13.60 11.29
CA GLU A 711 26.26 -13.74 12.27
C GLU A 711 25.73 -13.74 13.71
N SER A 712 24.79 -12.86 14.02
CA SER A 712 24.17 -12.73 15.34
C SER A 712 23.33 -13.96 15.67
N HIS A 713 22.59 -14.49 14.70
CA HIS A 713 21.89 -15.77 14.83
C HIS A 713 22.87 -16.90 15.11
N GLY A 714 23.97 -17.00 14.36
CA GLY A 714 25.01 -18.00 14.57
C GLY A 714 25.60 -17.94 15.98
N TYR A 715 25.89 -16.74 16.48
CA TYR A 715 26.36 -16.52 17.84
C TYR A 715 25.31 -16.93 18.90
N ALA A 716 24.08 -16.44 18.79
CA ALA A 716 23.01 -16.72 19.74
C ALA A 716 22.64 -18.21 19.79
N SER A 717 22.59 -18.88 18.63
CA SER A 717 22.30 -20.32 18.55
C SER A 717 23.37 -21.19 19.22
N GLN A 718 24.60 -20.70 19.36
CA GLN A 718 25.67 -21.41 20.08
C GLN A 718 25.77 -21.02 21.56
N LYS A 719 25.60 -19.73 21.89
CA LYS A 719 25.93 -19.19 23.22
C LYS A 719 24.70 -18.91 24.09
N MET A 720 23.51 -18.80 23.49
CA MET A 720 22.26 -18.38 24.15
C MET A 720 21.18 -19.46 24.03
N VAL A 721 21.57 -20.74 24.08
CA VAL A 721 20.63 -21.87 24.02
C VAL A 721 19.73 -21.86 25.26
N GLY A 722 18.42 -21.89 25.06
CA GLY A 722 17.43 -21.88 26.14
C GLY A 722 17.22 -20.52 26.80
N VAL A 723 17.88 -19.47 26.33
CA VAL A 723 17.71 -18.11 26.84
C VAL A 723 16.35 -17.55 26.39
N PRO A 724 15.56 -16.95 27.31
CA PRO A 724 14.30 -16.29 26.98
C PRO A 724 14.43 -15.24 25.87
N ARG A 725 13.43 -15.19 24.98
CA ARG A 725 13.34 -14.22 23.87
C ARG A 725 12.18 -13.26 24.12
N PHE A 726 12.45 -11.97 23.97
CA PHE A 726 11.47 -10.89 24.21
C PHE A 726 11.11 -10.18 22.91
N HIS A 727 9.91 -9.58 22.86
CA HIS A 727 9.39 -8.93 21.64
C HIS A 727 9.98 -7.55 21.39
N ASN A 728 10.40 -6.83 22.43
CA ASN A 728 10.93 -5.47 22.35
C ASN A 728 11.86 -5.18 23.55
N ARG A 729 12.63 -4.09 23.47
CA ARG A 729 13.58 -3.65 24.51
C ARG A 729 12.95 -3.43 25.89
N ASN A 730 11.75 -2.85 25.94
CA ASN A 730 11.08 -2.55 27.22
C ASN A 730 10.68 -3.83 27.97
N HIS A 731 10.22 -4.87 27.26
CA HIS A 731 9.94 -6.17 27.88
C HIS A 731 11.21 -6.84 28.43
N LEU A 732 12.35 -6.72 27.75
CA LEU A 732 13.63 -7.22 28.26
C LEU A 732 14.09 -6.43 29.49
N LEU A 733 14.01 -5.10 29.45
CA LEU A 733 14.36 -4.23 30.58
C LEU A 733 13.47 -4.50 31.80
N GLU A 734 12.16 -4.68 31.60
CA GLU A 734 11.24 -5.04 32.67
C GLU A 734 11.61 -6.41 33.28
N PHE A 735 11.91 -7.39 32.44
CA PHE A 735 12.35 -8.71 32.89
C PHE A 735 13.69 -8.62 33.65
N ALA A 736 14.65 -7.86 33.16
CA ALA A 736 15.94 -7.64 33.82
C ALA A 736 15.76 -6.99 35.19
N CYS A 737 14.92 -5.95 35.30
CA CYS A 737 14.59 -5.29 36.57
C CYS A 737 13.95 -6.27 37.57
N LYS A 738 13.02 -7.11 37.12
CA LYS A 738 12.39 -8.16 37.94
C LYS A 738 13.36 -9.27 38.38
N ASN A 739 14.50 -9.39 37.70
CA ASN A 739 15.52 -10.41 37.95
C ASN A 739 16.76 -9.87 38.68
N ILE A 740 16.70 -8.65 39.21
CA ILE A 740 17.72 -8.13 40.12
C ILE A 740 17.71 -8.99 41.40
N THR A 741 18.89 -9.46 41.81
CA THR A 741 19.06 -10.34 42.99
C THR A 741 20.01 -9.78 44.04
N VAL A 742 20.54 -8.58 43.80
CA VAL A 742 21.55 -7.93 44.64
C VAL A 742 21.10 -6.50 44.90
N ASP A 743 21.22 -6.07 46.15
CA ASP A 743 20.94 -4.69 46.53
C ASP A 743 22.05 -3.75 46.04
N GLY A 744 21.64 -2.59 45.56
CA GLY A 744 22.53 -1.56 45.02
C GLY A 744 21.75 -0.59 44.13
N PRO A 745 22.37 0.52 43.70
CA PRO A 745 21.76 1.40 42.72
C PRO A 745 21.71 0.75 41.33
N SER A 746 20.85 1.30 40.48
CA SER A 746 20.87 1.03 39.04
C SER A 746 21.57 2.17 38.31
N LEU A 747 22.41 1.85 37.33
CA LEU A 747 23.15 2.83 36.56
C LEU A 747 22.82 2.65 35.08
N GLU A 748 22.54 3.75 34.38
CA GLU A 748 22.39 3.80 32.92
C GLU A 748 23.49 4.69 32.33
N PHE A 749 24.14 4.21 31.27
CA PHE A 749 25.17 4.94 30.54
C PHE A 749 24.70 5.18 29.12
N GLY A 750 24.45 6.44 28.76
CA GLY A 750 23.68 6.85 27.59
C GLY A 750 22.21 7.04 27.97
N VAL A 751 21.78 8.29 28.13
CA VAL A 751 20.44 8.66 28.63
C VAL A 751 19.63 9.38 27.56
N TRP A 752 20.28 10.24 26.78
CA TRP A 752 19.69 11.05 25.72
C TRP A 752 18.38 11.76 26.13
N SER A 753 17.23 11.25 25.67
CA SER A 753 15.89 11.80 25.94
C SER A 753 15.33 11.41 27.31
N GLY A 754 15.98 10.48 28.01
CA GLY A 754 15.58 10.00 29.33
C GLY A 754 14.51 8.91 29.33
N ASN A 755 14.13 8.36 28.16
CA ASN A 755 13.05 7.38 28.06
C ASN A 755 13.35 6.08 28.81
N SER A 756 14.51 5.48 28.57
CA SER A 756 14.98 4.23 29.21
C SER A 756 15.19 4.41 30.71
N VAL A 757 15.95 5.44 31.14
CA VAL A 757 16.15 5.71 32.58
C VAL A 757 14.82 5.92 33.31
N ASN A 758 13.87 6.64 32.70
CA ASN A 758 12.55 6.87 33.30
C ASN A 758 11.70 5.59 33.35
N PHE A 759 11.82 4.73 32.35
CA PHE A 759 11.16 3.43 32.35
C PHE A 759 11.71 2.54 33.47
N ILE A 760 13.04 2.39 33.58
CA ILE A 760 13.70 1.67 34.68
C ILE A 760 13.28 2.27 36.03
N ALA A 761 13.24 3.59 36.14
CA ALA A 761 12.83 4.31 37.34
C ALA A 761 11.39 4.10 37.75
N SER A 762 10.49 3.91 36.78
CA SER A 762 9.10 3.56 37.05
C SER A 762 8.94 2.14 37.63
N LEU A 763 9.83 1.22 37.24
CA LEU A 763 9.82 -0.17 37.67
C LEU A 763 10.50 -0.38 39.03
N LEU A 764 11.45 0.49 39.37
CA LEU A 764 12.23 0.45 40.61
C LEU A 764 12.02 1.73 41.45
N PRO A 765 10.79 2.04 41.89
CA PRO A 765 10.46 3.31 42.55
C PRO A 765 11.17 3.51 43.89
N SER A 766 11.67 2.44 44.52
CA SER A 766 12.41 2.49 45.79
C SER A 766 13.93 2.47 45.61
N SER A 767 14.43 2.27 44.38
CA SER A 767 15.86 2.25 44.09
C SER A 767 16.29 3.61 43.56
N LYS A 768 17.49 4.03 43.98
CA LYS A 768 18.17 5.19 43.40
C LYS A 768 18.79 4.81 42.05
N ILE A 769 18.60 5.66 41.06
CA ILE A 769 19.07 5.43 39.69
C ILE A 769 19.96 6.58 39.26
N TYR A 770 21.08 6.26 38.64
CA TYR A 770 22.03 7.24 38.12
C TYR A 770 22.13 7.14 36.60
N GLY A 771 21.80 8.22 35.90
CA GLY A 771 21.92 8.30 34.44
C GLY A 771 23.15 9.13 34.05
N PHE A 772 24.10 8.51 33.35
CA PHE A 772 25.34 9.15 32.90
C PHE A 772 25.25 9.50 31.42
N ASP A 773 25.46 10.77 31.08
CA ASP A 773 25.48 11.23 29.68
C ASP A 773 26.26 12.55 29.55
N SER A 774 26.88 12.78 28.39
CA SER A 774 27.47 14.08 28.05
C SER A 774 26.39 15.11 27.70
N PHE A 775 25.26 14.66 27.12
CA PHE A 775 24.25 15.44 26.41
C PHE A 775 24.82 16.26 25.23
N GLU A 776 26.06 15.98 24.85
CA GLU A 776 26.81 16.55 23.73
C GLU A 776 26.96 15.53 22.58
N GLY A 777 26.39 14.34 22.73
CA GLY A 777 26.42 13.24 21.75
C GLY A 777 27.66 12.37 21.84
N LEU A 778 27.86 11.52 20.83
CA LEU A 778 28.97 10.56 20.80
C LEU A 778 30.34 11.25 20.61
N PRO A 779 31.39 10.79 21.30
CA PRO A 779 32.74 11.35 21.15
C PRO A 779 33.46 10.88 19.88
N GLU A 780 32.95 9.81 19.26
CA GLU A 780 33.54 9.12 18.12
C GLU A 780 32.42 8.68 17.16
N ALA A 781 32.77 8.46 15.89
CA ALA A 781 31.79 8.02 14.91
C ALA A 781 31.31 6.58 15.18
N TRP A 782 29.99 6.39 15.14
CA TRP A 782 29.33 5.09 15.13
C TRP A 782 28.98 4.67 13.69
N PHE A 783 28.71 3.39 13.46
CA PHE A 783 28.64 2.79 12.11
C PHE A 783 27.69 3.52 11.14
N GLY A 784 28.13 3.71 9.89
CA GLY A 784 27.27 3.99 8.73
C GLY A 784 26.83 5.45 8.50
N LYS A 785 27.26 6.42 9.31
CA LYS A 785 26.98 7.84 9.08
C LYS A 785 28.27 8.66 9.10
N ALA A 786 28.54 9.37 8.01
CA ALA A 786 29.77 10.16 7.81
C ALA A 786 29.95 11.30 8.85
N ASP A 787 28.90 11.62 9.62
CA ASP A 787 28.85 12.70 10.61
C ASP A 787 28.69 12.20 12.07
N GLY A 788 29.10 10.96 12.40
CA GLY A 788 28.77 10.29 13.66
C GLY A 788 29.29 10.92 14.97
N ILE A 789 30.18 11.92 14.91
CA ILE A 789 30.62 12.67 16.11
C ILE A 789 29.53 13.68 16.50
N GLY A 790 29.11 13.66 17.77
CA GLY A 790 28.00 14.48 18.26
C GLY A 790 26.62 13.94 17.89
N GLN A 791 26.54 12.75 17.28
CA GLN A 791 25.27 12.05 17.09
C GLN A 791 24.60 11.84 18.46
N PHE A 792 23.27 12.03 18.50
CA PHE A 792 22.46 12.04 19.73
C PHE A 792 22.75 13.21 20.69
N SER A 793 23.45 14.26 20.23
CA SER A 793 23.58 15.49 21.01
C SER A 793 22.22 16.11 21.31
N ARG A 794 22.08 16.62 22.54
CA ARG A 794 20.96 17.46 22.96
C ARG A 794 21.40 18.92 23.13
N ASN A 795 22.56 19.27 22.58
CA ASN A 795 23.17 20.59 22.74
C ASN A 795 23.30 21.00 24.23
N GLY A 796 23.54 20.03 25.12
CA GLY A 796 23.63 20.22 26.57
C GLY A 796 22.29 20.32 27.30
N GLU A 797 21.14 20.18 26.62
CA GLU A 797 19.83 20.21 27.27
C GLU A 797 19.53 18.91 28.02
N LEU A 798 19.13 19.04 29.29
CA LEU A 798 18.83 17.90 30.16
C LEU A 798 17.40 17.38 29.94
N PRO A 799 17.16 16.06 29.99
CA PRO A 799 15.81 15.49 29.97
C PRO A 799 15.07 15.73 31.27
N GLN A 800 13.74 15.70 31.19
CA GLN A 800 12.93 15.52 32.38
C GLN A 800 13.08 14.08 32.87
N VAL A 801 13.41 13.92 34.15
CA VAL A 801 13.59 12.60 34.76
C VAL A 801 12.75 12.46 36.04
N ARG A 802 12.42 11.21 36.39
CA ARG A 802 11.67 10.90 37.61
C ARG A 802 12.46 11.27 38.86
N GLU A 803 11.77 11.49 39.98
CA GLU A 803 12.37 11.95 41.25
C GLU A 803 13.46 11.02 41.80
N ASN A 804 13.39 9.71 41.53
CA ASN A 804 14.39 8.72 41.95
C ASN A 804 15.58 8.60 40.98
N VAL A 805 15.64 9.42 39.93
CA VAL A 805 16.75 9.50 38.97
C VAL A 805 17.63 10.69 39.28
N GLU A 806 18.94 10.49 39.20
CA GLU A 806 19.95 11.55 39.27
C GLU A 806 20.82 11.52 38.02
N LEU A 807 20.90 12.66 37.33
CA LEU A 807 21.71 12.80 36.13
C LEU A 807 23.13 13.21 36.49
N VAL A 808 24.11 12.45 35.99
CA VAL A 808 25.54 12.73 36.09
C VAL A 808 26.02 13.20 34.71
N VAL A 809 26.16 14.52 34.58
CA VAL A 809 26.45 15.18 33.29
C VAL A 809 27.95 15.23 33.00
N GLY A 810 28.38 14.61 31.91
CA GLY A 810 29.71 14.74 31.35
C GLY A 810 30.28 13.44 30.77
N TRP A 811 31.45 13.53 30.15
CA TRP A 811 32.16 12.40 29.57
C TRP A 811 32.56 11.36 30.64
N PHE A 812 32.31 10.08 30.38
CA PHE A 812 32.43 8.99 31.36
C PHE A 812 33.81 8.92 32.03
N ASP A 813 34.88 9.14 31.26
CA ASP A 813 36.27 9.13 31.73
C ASP A 813 36.59 10.29 32.70
N ARG A 814 35.77 11.35 32.68
CA ARG A 814 35.90 12.53 33.55
C ARG A 814 34.98 12.48 34.77
N VAL A 815 33.80 11.88 34.64
CA VAL A 815 32.77 11.94 35.69
C VAL A 815 32.74 10.71 36.60
N LEU A 816 33.13 9.53 36.13
CA LEU A 816 33.02 8.29 36.91
C LEU A 816 33.92 8.28 38.15
N GLY A 817 35.14 8.79 38.06
CA GLY A 817 36.05 8.90 39.22
C GLY A 817 35.45 9.77 40.34
N PRO A 818 35.17 11.06 40.08
CA PRO A 818 34.53 11.96 41.04
C PRO A 818 33.19 11.44 41.59
N PHE A 819 32.39 10.78 40.74
CA PHE A 819 31.14 10.16 41.15
C PHE A 819 31.37 9.06 42.20
N LEU A 820 32.32 8.14 41.95
CA LEU A 820 32.65 7.05 42.87
C LEU A 820 33.32 7.53 44.17
N ASP A 821 33.99 8.69 44.15
CA ASP A 821 34.55 9.31 45.35
C ASP A 821 33.48 9.94 46.26
N THR A 822 32.33 10.32 45.69
CA THR A 822 31.25 11.03 46.39
C THR A 822 30.05 10.17 46.74
N HIS A 823 29.90 9.00 46.10
CA HIS A 823 28.77 8.10 46.27
C HIS A 823 29.22 6.74 46.80
N GLU A 824 28.82 6.42 48.03
CA GLU A 824 29.15 5.15 48.66
C GLU A 824 28.09 4.08 48.35
N PHE A 825 28.46 3.11 47.50
CA PHE A 825 27.76 1.85 47.35
C PHE A 825 28.77 0.74 47.05
N GLU A 826 28.54 -0.47 47.58
CA GLU A 826 29.46 -1.59 47.40
C GLU A 826 29.21 -2.39 46.12
N LYS A 827 27.96 -2.40 45.66
CA LYS A 827 27.45 -3.31 44.63
C LYS A 827 26.52 -2.58 43.69
N ILE A 828 26.49 -2.97 42.42
CA ILE A 828 25.53 -2.50 41.42
C ILE A 828 24.46 -3.56 41.24
N ALA A 829 23.19 -3.15 41.35
CA ALA A 829 22.04 -4.01 41.13
C ALA A 829 21.83 -4.27 39.62
N LEU A 830 21.71 -3.17 38.87
CA LEU A 830 21.49 -3.17 37.43
C LEU A 830 22.47 -2.19 36.76
N LEU A 831 23.10 -2.63 35.69
CA LEU A 831 23.95 -1.82 34.83
C LEU A 831 23.36 -1.84 33.42
N HIS A 832 22.78 -0.74 32.98
CA HIS A 832 22.31 -0.56 31.61
C HIS A 832 23.39 0.16 30.79
N ILE A 833 23.90 -0.52 29.78
CA ILE A 833 24.94 -0.05 28.87
C ILE A 833 24.24 0.31 27.56
N ASP A 834 24.15 1.59 27.25
CA ASP A 834 23.55 2.17 26.05
C ASP A 834 24.52 3.22 25.48
N CYS A 835 25.77 2.79 25.33
CA CYS A 835 26.90 3.67 25.04
C CYS A 835 27.26 3.71 23.55
N ASP A 836 26.64 2.82 22.74
CA ASP A 836 26.89 2.51 21.34
C ASP A 836 28.29 1.98 21.00
N ILE A 837 29.34 2.59 21.55
CA ILE A 837 30.74 2.44 21.13
C ILE A 837 31.62 1.73 22.14
N PHE A 838 32.69 1.13 21.62
CA PHE A 838 33.68 0.37 22.40
C PHE A 838 34.33 1.20 23.49
N SER A 839 34.85 2.39 23.15
CA SER A 839 35.66 3.23 24.05
C SER A 839 34.87 3.67 25.27
N SER A 840 33.65 4.16 25.08
CA SER A 840 32.71 4.50 26.16
C SER A 840 32.42 3.29 27.05
N THR A 841 32.09 2.15 26.46
CA THR A 841 31.77 0.92 27.20
C THR A 841 32.98 0.39 28.00
N GLN A 842 34.17 0.43 27.42
CA GLN A 842 35.41 0.01 28.07
C GLN A 842 35.72 0.88 29.30
N VAL A 843 35.51 2.20 29.19
CA VAL A 843 35.64 3.13 30.32
C VAL A 843 34.70 2.73 31.46
N VAL A 844 33.43 2.46 31.18
CA VAL A 844 32.45 2.03 32.20
C VAL A 844 32.95 0.79 32.96
N PHE A 845 33.37 -0.26 32.25
CA PHE A 845 33.90 -1.47 32.90
C PHE A 845 35.20 -1.19 33.68
N SER A 846 36.09 -0.32 33.19
CA SER A 846 37.35 0.00 33.86
C SER A 846 37.15 0.63 35.24
N TYR A 847 36.15 1.51 35.40
CA TYR A 847 35.84 2.17 36.67
C TYR A 847 34.97 1.30 37.58
N LEU A 848 33.97 0.62 37.01
CA LEU A 848 32.96 -0.10 37.80
C LEU A 848 33.31 -1.55 38.15
N HIS A 849 34.43 -2.11 37.65
CA HIS A 849 34.78 -3.52 37.85
C HIS A 849 34.71 -4.02 39.30
N LYS A 850 35.04 -3.18 40.30
CA LYS A 850 34.99 -3.57 41.72
C LYS A 850 33.59 -3.60 42.33
N LYS A 851 32.61 -3.00 41.64
CA LYS A 851 31.21 -2.87 42.05
C LYS A 851 30.29 -3.84 41.30
N ILE A 852 30.77 -4.41 40.20
CA ILE A 852 30.11 -5.50 39.47
C ILE A 852 30.41 -6.80 40.23
N VAL A 853 29.38 -7.41 40.82
CA VAL A 853 29.51 -8.56 41.72
C VAL A 853 28.62 -9.72 41.25
N PRO A 854 28.78 -10.95 41.80
CA PRO A 854 27.83 -12.03 41.54
C PRO A 854 26.39 -11.59 41.84
N GLY A 855 25.52 -11.76 40.86
CA GLY A 855 24.10 -11.36 40.88
C GLY A 855 23.81 -9.99 40.26
N THR A 856 24.82 -9.16 39.94
CA THR A 856 24.64 -7.95 39.13
C THR A 856 24.06 -8.32 37.77
N VAL A 857 22.99 -7.62 37.38
CA VAL A 857 22.38 -7.74 36.06
C VAL A 857 22.94 -6.65 35.15
N ILE A 858 23.38 -7.01 33.95
CA ILE A 858 23.85 -6.07 32.94
C ILE A 858 22.95 -6.20 31.72
N VAL A 859 22.43 -5.08 31.22
CA VAL A 859 21.65 -5.01 29.98
C VAL A 859 22.42 -4.15 29.00
N PHE A 860 22.59 -4.65 27.77
CA PHE A 860 23.24 -3.94 26.68
C PHE A 860 22.18 -3.52 25.66
N ASP A 861 22.16 -2.25 25.23
CA ASP A 861 21.24 -1.82 24.18
C ASP A 861 21.73 -2.30 22.80
N GLU A 862 23.05 -2.35 22.61
CA GLU A 862 23.72 -2.52 21.30
C GLU A 862 24.71 -3.72 21.30
N TYR A 863 24.21 -4.91 21.66
CA TYR A 863 25.05 -6.11 21.83
C TYR A 863 25.33 -6.88 20.54
N PHE A 864 24.35 -6.95 19.62
CA PHE A 864 24.44 -7.74 18.37
C PHE A 864 23.48 -7.20 17.30
N ASN A 865 23.37 -7.86 16.14
CA ASN A 865 22.32 -7.66 15.14
C ASN A 865 22.38 -6.33 14.36
N TYR A 866 23.56 -5.70 14.30
CA TYR A 866 23.88 -4.60 13.40
C TYR A 866 25.30 -4.76 12.82
N PRO A 867 25.61 -4.18 11.66
CA PRO A 867 26.94 -4.32 11.07
C PRO A 867 28.04 -3.88 12.04
N THR A 868 29.10 -4.68 12.16
CA THR A 868 30.25 -4.44 13.04
C THR A 868 30.02 -4.54 14.56
N TRP A 869 28.87 -5.06 15.00
CA TRP A 869 28.54 -5.26 16.43
C TRP A 869 29.65 -5.91 17.26
N GLN A 870 30.44 -6.82 16.67
CA GLN A 870 31.53 -7.50 17.37
C GLN A 870 32.67 -6.55 17.80
N ARG A 871 32.65 -5.28 17.40
CA ARG A 871 33.71 -4.29 17.65
C ARG A 871 33.33 -3.26 18.71
N HIS A 872 32.10 -3.26 19.21
CA HIS A 872 31.57 -2.23 20.10
C HIS A 872 31.31 -2.77 21.51
N GLU A 873 30.09 -2.65 22.05
CA GLU A 873 29.77 -3.05 23.42
C GLU A 873 30.11 -4.52 23.70
N TYR A 874 29.84 -5.39 22.72
CA TYR A 874 30.22 -6.80 22.77
C TYR A 874 31.73 -6.97 23.00
N ALA A 875 32.58 -6.30 22.21
CA ALA A 875 34.02 -6.41 22.35
C ALA A 875 34.50 -5.92 23.71
N ALA A 876 34.00 -4.76 24.17
CA ALA A 876 34.37 -4.21 25.47
C ALA A 876 33.98 -5.15 26.61
N PHE A 877 32.80 -5.77 26.54
CA PHE A 877 32.37 -6.76 27.52
C PHE A 877 33.20 -8.04 27.47
N GLN A 878 33.50 -8.57 26.27
CA GLN A 878 34.34 -9.77 26.14
C GLN A 878 35.77 -9.52 26.61
N GLU A 879 36.33 -8.32 26.40
CA GLU A 879 37.63 -7.94 26.95
C GLU A 879 37.60 -7.91 28.48
N TYR A 880 36.55 -7.31 29.07
CA TYR A 880 36.34 -7.31 30.51
C TYR A 880 36.24 -8.75 31.07
N VAL A 881 35.45 -9.59 30.43
CA VAL A 881 35.27 -11.01 30.79
C VAL A 881 36.60 -11.75 30.74
N ALA A 882 37.37 -11.61 29.67
CA ALA A 882 38.65 -12.28 29.50
C ALA A 882 39.70 -11.78 30.51
N HIS A 883 39.80 -10.47 30.72
CA HIS A 883 40.81 -9.88 31.61
C HIS A 883 40.54 -10.19 33.08
N ARG A 884 39.27 -10.24 33.50
CA ARG A 884 38.88 -10.47 34.89
C ARG A 884 38.41 -11.91 35.17
N GLN A 885 38.36 -12.77 34.16
CA GLN A 885 37.88 -14.15 34.26
C GLN A 885 36.43 -14.22 34.80
N ILE A 886 35.60 -13.28 34.36
CA ILE A 886 34.19 -13.18 34.75
C ILE A 886 33.43 -14.40 34.22
N LYS A 887 32.56 -14.97 35.05
CA LYS A 887 31.55 -15.92 34.57
C LYS A 887 30.21 -15.22 34.61
N TYR A 888 29.42 -15.44 33.57
CA TYR A 888 28.09 -14.86 33.45
C TYR A 888 27.14 -15.85 32.76
N GLU A 889 25.85 -15.64 32.94
CA GLU A 889 24.78 -16.30 32.19
C GLU A 889 24.00 -15.26 31.39
N TYR A 890 23.42 -15.68 30.27
CA TYR A 890 22.46 -14.87 29.52
C TYR A 890 21.07 -15.00 30.13
N LEU A 891 20.44 -13.87 30.44
CA LEU A 891 19.09 -13.83 30.99
C LEU A 891 18.02 -13.67 29.91
N GLY A 892 18.33 -12.96 28.83
CA GLY A 892 17.35 -12.62 27.81
C GLY A 892 17.96 -11.93 26.60
N LEU A 893 17.26 -11.98 25.47
CA LEU A 893 17.59 -11.23 24.26
C LEU A 893 16.34 -10.78 23.50
N VAL A 894 16.47 -9.77 22.65
CA VAL A 894 15.40 -9.31 21.73
C VAL A 894 15.77 -9.73 20.30
N PRO A 895 15.13 -10.75 19.69
CA PRO A 895 15.55 -11.26 18.38
C PRO A 895 15.38 -10.28 17.21
N GLY A 896 14.42 -9.35 17.33
CA GLY A 896 14.11 -8.36 16.31
C GLY A 896 14.83 -7.02 16.51
N ASP A 897 15.74 -6.94 17.48
CA ASP A 897 16.43 -5.71 17.88
C ASP A 897 17.86 -6.09 18.36
N MET A 898 18.55 -5.25 19.11
CA MET A 898 20.00 -5.36 19.38
C MET A 898 20.33 -5.74 20.84
N GLN A 899 19.32 -5.83 21.71
CA GLN A 899 19.50 -5.91 23.16
C GLN A 899 19.72 -7.32 23.71
N VAL A 900 20.60 -7.41 24.71
CA VAL A 900 20.89 -8.63 25.48
C VAL A 900 21.05 -8.31 26.96
N ALA A 901 20.49 -9.16 27.82
CA ALA A 901 20.69 -9.11 29.26
C ALA A 901 21.53 -10.29 29.76
N VAL A 902 22.45 -10.03 30.67
CA VAL A 902 23.30 -11.03 31.34
C VAL A 902 23.26 -10.87 32.86
N ARG A 903 23.56 -11.96 33.58
CA ARG A 903 23.80 -11.94 35.02
C ARG A 903 25.21 -12.42 35.31
N ILE A 904 25.92 -11.69 36.16
CA ILE A 904 27.24 -12.07 36.62
C ILE A 904 27.14 -13.21 37.64
N LEU A 905 27.90 -14.29 37.44
CA LEU A 905 27.93 -15.46 38.31
C LEU A 905 29.19 -15.49 39.18
N SER A 906 30.31 -15.01 38.66
CA SER A 906 31.54 -14.77 39.40
C SER A 906 32.23 -13.53 38.85
N ALA A 907 32.68 -12.65 39.75
CA ALA A 907 33.40 -11.43 39.43
C ALA A 907 34.78 -11.40 40.07
#